data_AF-A0A920E419-F1
#
_entry.id   AF-A0A920E419-F1
#
_cell.length_a   1.000
_cell.length_b   1.000
_cell.length_c   1.000
_cell.angle_alpha   90.00
_cell.angle_beta   90.00
_cell.angle_gamma   90.00
#
_symmetry.space_group_name_H-M   'P 1'
#
loop_
_entity.id
_entity.type
_entity.pdbx_description
1 polymer ?
#
loop_
_entity_poly.entity_id
_entity_poly.type
_entity_poly.pdbx_seq_one_letter_code
_entity_poly.pdbx_strand_id
1 'polypeptide(L)'
;MRLNKIEIKGFKSFGDKTIINFNSGVTGIVGPNGCGKSNIVDAIRWVLGEQKTSLLRSDKMENIIFNGSKSRKKLQLAEVSISFDNTKNLIPTEYSTVTVTRKYFRSGDSEYLLNDVKCRLKDITNLFLDTGISSNNYAIIELSMVDNILNDKDNSRLHLFEEAAGISKFRKRKKETFNKIKQTELDLDRVEDLVYEIEKNLRSLKRQAKQTEKYHKYKDEYKIISINVALEVSKTTMSSLKEQKQKLTKVENENTKVITELAKKNSKLESAKSSLIPYEKKLLKLQKKLNQVLDKIRNFEESKRMKSQKAKMLIEKIEDLRDRIKYDTESNKRSEFSISSIQKEISSNEKELKKVVDKLKITKKDYTKYEEELKDKNVKITDIKEVEDQFRQLNHNLESISNKRNQVERLLLLDNIDKKSVVEKIKSIDKEILELKKGFKTIENLFKTENKEIIRINKLFSEKSKDLSTDEIKYNSLKNNIESLKKEMEYKNATYKSNKRRIAENIDNLKKSEKEVVKIDTDTDSNDNSLIKLYDEKSKSEKDLQKFEDEYYKLKSTINLDDSSIKELQNKKDINLNLIDELKSNIYDNEIELNSVEQRLSIEFDLDINTCKADKDFFKDSSVDSMINRREELKEKIEKIGQINPLAMEAYKEIKERHEFITKEREDLLEAKDSLLKTIEEIDIVAKESFLKSFEKIKSNFKTVFRSLFTDDDDCDLLINDEENPLESSIEIMAKPKGKKPLTINQLSGGEKTLTATSLLFAIYLLKPAPFCVFDEVDAPLDDANIDKFNKIVNKFSNTSQFIIVTHNKRTMNNADIIYGITMPEQGVSKVVPVDLRNLKV
;
A
#
# COMPACT_ATOMS: atom_id res chain seq x y z
N MET A 1 20.37 -5.26 74.67
CA MET A 1 18.97 -5.19 74.26
C MET A 1 18.36 -6.57 74.39
N ARG A 2 17.23 -6.69 75.09
CA ARG A 2 16.44 -7.92 75.18
C ARG A 2 14.97 -7.57 75.00
N LEU A 3 14.21 -8.46 74.38
CA LEU A 3 12.76 -8.35 74.32
C LEU A 3 12.20 -8.84 75.66
N ASN A 4 11.48 -7.95 76.36
CA ASN A 4 10.97 -8.18 77.71
C ASN A 4 9.51 -8.66 77.67
N LYS A 5 8.64 -7.90 77.00
CA LYS A 5 7.23 -8.28 76.83
C LYS A 5 6.61 -7.69 75.57
N ILE A 6 5.53 -8.32 75.12
CA ILE A 6 4.59 -7.79 74.13
C ILE A 6 3.18 -7.76 74.72
N GLU A 7 2.50 -6.63 74.52
CA GLU A 7 1.09 -6.44 74.88
C GLU A 7 0.29 -6.27 73.59
N ILE A 8 -0.73 -7.12 73.39
CA ILE A 8 -1.56 -7.16 72.19
C ILE A 8 -3.01 -6.93 72.60
N LYS A 9 -3.70 -5.98 71.96
CA LYS A 9 -5.11 -5.69 72.21
C LYS A 9 -5.83 -5.34 70.92
N GLY A 10 -6.93 -6.02 70.64
CA GLY A 10 -7.76 -5.77 69.46
C GLY A 10 -7.06 -6.05 68.12
N PHE A 11 -5.99 -6.83 68.11
CA PHE A 11 -5.21 -7.17 66.91
C PHE A 11 -5.60 -8.55 66.38
N LYS A 12 -6.10 -8.61 65.15
CA LYS A 12 -6.54 -9.81 64.42
C LYS A 12 -7.46 -10.71 65.24
N SER A 13 -6.95 -11.81 65.80
CA SER A 13 -7.70 -12.77 66.61
C SER A 13 -7.62 -12.48 68.12
N PHE A 14 -6.75 -11.56 68.55
CA PHE A 14 -6.62 -11.15 69.96
C PHE A 14 -7.59 -10.01 70.27
N GLY A 15 -8.84 -10.37 70.60
CA GLY A 15 -9.86 -9.40 71.02
C GLY A 15 -9.58 -8.79 72.40
N ASP A 16 -9.15 -9.61 73.35
CA ASP A 16 -8.81 -9.18 74.71
C ASP A 16 -7.35 -8.76 74.84
N LYS A 17 -7.05 -7.90 75.83
CA LYS A 17 -5.67 -7.52 76.17
C LYS A 17 -4.91 -8.78 76.61
N THR A 18 -3.88 -9.12 75.85
CA THR A 18 -3.03 -10.30 76.06
C THR A 18 -1.60 -9.85 76.25
N ILE A 19 -0.91 -10.41 77.25
CA ILE A 19 0.48 -10.08 77.57
C ILE A 19 1.31 -11.35 77.46
N ILE A 20 2.41 -11.29 76.73
CA ILE A 20 3.40 -12.37 76.62
C ILE A 20 4.73 -11.82 77.10
N ASN A 21 5.33 -12.50 78.08
CA ASN A 21 6.63 -12.15 78.61
C ASN A 21 7.69 -13.03 77.96
N PHE A 22 8.82 -12.46 77.57
CA PHE A 22 9.90 -13.19 76.93
C PHE A 22 11.10 -13.23 77.88
N ASN A 23 11.58 -14.43 78.16
CA ASN A 23 12.74 -14.64 79.01
C ASN A 23 13.99 -14.92 78.16
N SER A 24 15.16 -15.09 78.81
CA SER A 24 16.36 -15.55 78.11
C SER A 24 16.20 -17.01 77.66
N GLY A 25 16.71 -17.34 76.47
CA GLY A 25 16.66 -18.70 75.93
C GLY A 25 15.67 -18.86 74.77
N VAL A 26 15.04 -20.04 74.69
CA VAL A 26 14.12 -20.40 73.61
C VAL A 26 12.66 -20.37 74.10
N THR A 27 11.85 -19.50 73.51
CA THR A 27 10.41 -19.41 73.75
C THR A 27 9.65 -20.08 72.62
N GLY A 28 8.92 -21.16 72.90
CA GLY A 28 8.05 -21.85 71.95
C GLY A 28 6.65 -21.25 71.95
N ILE A 29 6.08 -21.01 70.77
CA ILE A 29 4.69 -20.61 70.58
C ILE A 29 3.97 -21.75 69.86
N VAL A 30 2.98 -22.35 70.53
CA VAL A 30 2.35 -23.60 70.07
C VAL A 30 0.83 -23.51 70.10
N GLY A 31 0.16 -24.39 69.36
CA GLY A 31 -1.30 -24.44 69.32
C GLY A 31 -1.81 -25.10 68.05
N PRO A 32 -3.11 -25.45 67.97
CA PRO A 32 -3.70 -26.02 66.76
C PRO A 32 -3.70 -25.04 65.59
N ASN A 33 -3.95 -25.52 64.37
CA ASN A 33 -3.99 -24.65 63.20
C ASN A 33 -5.19 -23.71 63.25
N GLY A 34 -4.99 -22.45 62.85
CA GLY A 34 -6.04 -21.42 62.89
C GLY A 34 -6.28 -20.75 64.25
N CYS A 35 -5.54 -21.10 65.31
CA CYS A 35 -5.71 -20.46 66.63
C CYS A 35 -5.05 -19.08 66.77
N GLY A 36 -4.33 -18.60 65.74
CA GLY A 36 -3.70 -17.27 65.73
C GLY A 36 -2.23 -17.23 66.16
N LYS A 37 -1.47 -18.32 65.99
CA LYS A 37 -0.03 -18.36 66.35
C LYS A 37 0.81 -17.31 65.64
N SER A 38 0.77 -17.31 64.31
CA SER A 38 1.54 -16.37 63.50
C SER A 38 1.03 -14.93 63.62
N ASN A 39 -0.18 -14.70 64.15
CA ASN A 39 -0.66 -13.34 64.43
C ASN A 39 0.20 -12.63 65.49
N ILE A 40 0.93 -13.36 66.34
CA ILE A 40 1.90 -12.76 67.28
C ILE A 40 3.13 -12.26 66.53
N VAL A 41 3.63 -13.04 65.58
CA VAL A 41 4.75 -12.65 64.72
C VAL A 41 4.36 -11.43 63.88
N ASP A 42 3.16 -11.43 63.32
CA ASP A 42 2.59 -10.28 62.63
C ASP A 42 2.48 -9.05 63.52
N ALA A 43 2.11 -9.21 64.80
CA ALA A 43 2.04 -8.11 65.76
C ALA A 43 3.43 -7.51 66.04
N ILE A 44 4.46 -8.35 66.20
CA ILE A 44 5.85 -7.92 66.35
C ILE A 44 6.33 -7.16 65.10
N ARG A 45 6.08 -7.69 63.90
CA ARG A 45 6.43 -7.02 62.63
C ARG A 45 5.73 -5.67 62.48
N TRP A 46 4.44 -5.65 62.80
CA TRP A 46 3.60 -4.47 62.66
C TRP A 46 4.02 -3.33 63.57
N VAL A 47 4.35 -3.60 64.85
CA VAL A 47 4.79 -2.56 65.78
C VAL A 47 6.18 -2.02 65.44
N LEU A 48 7.04 -2.85 64.84
CA LEU A 48 8.37 -2.45 64.34
C LEU A 48 8.33 -1.62 63.05
N GLY A 49 7.15 -1.40 62.47
CA GLY A 49 6.94 -0.46 61.38
C GLY A 49 6.57 -1.07 60.02
N GLU A 50 6.21 -2.35 59.95
CA GLU A 50 5.79 -2.96 58.69
C GLU A 50 4.48 -2.33 58.17
N GLN A 51 4.47 -1.95 56.89
CA GLN A 51 3.34 -1.30 56.23
C GLN A 51 2.74 -2.12 55.08
N LYS A 52 3.36 -3.22 54.66
CA LYS A 52 2.79 -4.07 53.62
C LYS A 52 1.75 -5.01 54.23
N THR A 53 0.51 -4.92 53.76
CA THR A 53 -0.60 -5.77 54.22
C THR A 53 -0.34 -7.25 53.91
N SER A 54 0.31 -7.55 52.78
CA SER A 54 0.69 -8.91 52.36
C SER A 54 1.61 -9.61 53.36
N LEU A 55 2.64 -8.92 53.86
CA LEU A 55 3.58 -9.45 54.85
C LEU A 55 2.94 -9.65 56.23
N LEU A 56 1.86 -8.91 56.49
CA LEU A 56 1.05 -9.05 57.70
C LEU A 56 -0.12 -10.01 57.51
N ARG A 57 -0.09 -10.88 56.48
CA ARG A 57 -1.11 -11.90 56.18
C ARG A 57 -2.54 -11.35 56.27
N SER A 58 -2.75 -10.21 55.61
CA SER A 58 -4.02 -9.50 55.61
C SER A 58 -4.25 -8.82 54.27
N ASP A 59 -5.49 -8.82 53.77
CA ASP A 59 -5.80 -8.19 52.48
C ASP A 59 -5.84 -6.65 52.58
N LYS A 60 -6.29 -6.14 53.74
CA LYS A 60 -6.48 -4.69 54.00
C LYS A 60 -5.96 -4.35 55.40
N MET A 61 -5.40 -3.15 55.57
CA MET A 61 -4.93 -2.69 56.88
C MET A 61 -6.03 -2.66 57.95
N GLU A 62 -7.28 -2.38 57.57
CA GLU A 62 -8.43 -2.45 58.48
C GLU A 62 -8.67 -3.85 59.07
N ASN A 63 -8.31 -4.91 58.35
CA ASN A 63 -8.48 -6.30 58.79
C ASN A 63 -7.44 -6.72 59.83
N ILE A 64 -6.47 -5.86 60.15
CA ILE A 64 -5.59 -6.03 61.30
C ILE A 64 -6.35 -5.78 62.60
N ILE A 65 -7.44 -5.01 62.57
CA ILE A 65 -8.29 -4.79 63.75
C ILE A 65 -9.23 -5.98 63.93
N PHE A 66 -9.42 -6.41 65.18
CA PHE A 66 -10.32 -7.50 65.54
C PHE A 66 -11.72 -7.29 64.95
N ASN A 67 -12.08 -8.18 64.03
CA ASN A 67 -13.27 -8.08 63.18
C ASN A 67 -14.54 -8.65 63.83
N GLY A 68 -14.51 -8.98 65.12
CA GLY A 68 -15.64 -9.55 65.86
C GLY A 68 -15.72 -11.08 65.73
N SER A 69 -16.49 -11.69 66.62
CA SER A 69 -16.90 -13.10 66.54
C SER A 69 -18.43 -13.19 66.65
N LYS A 70 -18.99 -14.41 66.57
CA LYS A 70 -20.43 -14.62 66.82
C LYS A 70 -20.85 -14.17 68.23
N SER A 71 -19.94 -14.24 69.21
CA SER A 71 -20.15 -13.86 70.61
C SER A 71 -19.72 -12.42 70.93
N ARG A 72 -18.86 -11.78 70.12
CA ARG A 72 -18.22 -10.50 70.45
C ARG A 72 -18.28 -9.46 69.34
N LYS A 73 -18.52 -8.21 69.74
CA LYS A 73 -18.55 -7.06 68.83
C LYS A 73 -17.17 -6.79 68.22
N LYS A 74 -17.17 -6.18 67.03
CA LYS A 74 -15.96 -5.69 66.36
C LYS A 74 -15.34 -4.55 67.18
N LEU A 75 -14.02 -4.52 67.28
CA LEU A 75 -13.29 -3.44 67.94
C LEU A 75 -12.95 -2.33 66.96
N GLN A 76 -12.76 -1.11 67.47
CA GLN A 76 -12.47 0.10 66.67
C GLN A 76 -10.97 0.42 66.57
N LEU A 77 -10.15 -0.20 67.41
CA LEU A 77 -8.71 0.05 67.55
C LEU A 77 -7.98 -1.29 67.71
N ALA A 78 -6.83 -1.41 67.03
CA ALA A 78 -5.78 -2.37 67.37
C ALA A 78 -4.62 -1.63 68.01
N GLU A 79 -4.09 -2.17 69.10
CA GLU A 79 -2.95 -1.64 69.83
C GLU A 79 -1.97 -2.78 70.12
N VAL A 80 -0.72 -2.57 69.74
CA VAL A 80 0.39 -3.47 70.05
C VAL A 80 1.52 -2.65 70.65
N SER A 81 2.04 -3.10 71.79
CA SER A 81 3.16 -2.49 72.49
C SER A 81 4.24 -3.53 72.72
N ILE A 82 5.48 -3.19 72.37
CA ILE A 82 6.65 -4.04 72.59
C ILE A 82 7.65 -3.29 73.47
N SER A 83 8.09 -3.95 74.54
CA SER A 83 9.03 -3.38 75.51
C SER A 83 10.37 -4.08 75.43
N PHE A 84 11.44 -3.28 75.34
CA PHE A 84 12.81 -3.73 75.27
C PHE A 84 13.62 -3.24 76.47
N ASP A 85 14.48 -4.10 76.98
CA ASP A 85 15.48 -3.71 77.98
C ASP A 85 16.77 -3.29 77.25
N ASN A 86 17.05 -1.99 77.22
CA ASN A 86 18.18 -1.36 76.53
C ASN A 86 19.46 -1.32 77.38
N THR A 87 19.73 -2.36 78.18
CA THR A 87 20.88 -2.41 79.11
C THR A 87 22.27 -2.33 78.46
N LYS A 88 22.36 -2.49 77.14
CA LYS A 88 23.62 -2.43 76.36
C LYS A 88 23.73 -1.15 75.52
N ASN A 89 22.83 -0.16 75.71
CA ASN A 89 22.74 1.09 74.93
C ASN A 89 22.87 0.89 73.41
N LEU A 90 22.24 -0.17 72.88
CA LEU A 90 22.23 -0.46 71.45
C LEU A 90 21.26 0.48 70.71
N ILE A 91 20.22 0.94 71.40
CA ILE A 91 19.32 1.98 70.93
C ILE A 91 19.85 3.33 71.43
N PRO A 92 19.95 4.37 70.56
CA PRO A 92 20.45 5.69 70.94
C PRO A 92 19.40 6.49 71.74
N THR A 93 19.06 6.00 72.93
CA THR A 93 18.15 6.65 73.88
C THR A 93 18.73 6.59 75.28
N GLU A 94 18.44 7.59 76.11
CA GLU A 94 18.88 7.65 77.51
C GLU A 94 18.09 6.69 78.41
N TYR A 95 17.01 6.10 77.91
CA TYR A 95 16.12 5.21 78.67
C TYR A 95 16.64 3.77 78.68
N SER A 96 16.71 3.19 79.90
CA SER A 96 17.07 1.78 80.12
C SER A 96 16.00 0.80 79.62
N THR A 97 14.74 1.24 79.56
CA THR A 97 13.61 0.47 79.00
C THR A 97 12.93 1.30 77.91
N VAL A 98 12.78 0.71 76.73
CA VAL A 98 12.19 1.36 75.55
C VAL A 98 10.93 0.61 75.15
N THR A 99 9.79 1.28 75.16
CA THR A 99 8.50 0.74 74.73
C THR A 99 8.07 1.40 73.43
N VAL A 100 7.85 0.60 72.40
CA VAL A 100 7.31 1.05 71.11
C VAL A 100 5.87 0.58 71.02
N THR A 101 4.95 1.51 70.80
CA THR A 101 3.52 1.22 70.68
C THR A 101 3.03 1.68 69.33
N ARG A 102 2.24 0.85 68.65
CA ARG A 102 1.51 1.22 67.45
C ARG A 102 0.01 1.06 67.70
N LYS A 103 -0.73 2.12 67.41
CA LYS A 103 -2.19 2.18 67.47
C LYS A 103 -2.73 2.37 66.06
N TYR A 104 -3.77 1.63 65.70
CA TYR A 104 -4.43 1.79 64.42
C TYR A 104 -5.94 1.75 64.57
N PHE A 105 -6.56 2.81 64.09
CA PHE A 105 -7.98 3.05 64.21
C PHE A 105 -8.69 2.63 62.93
N ARG A 106 -9.95 2.21 63.03
CA ARG A 106 -10.79 1.92 61.85
C ARG A 106 -11.02 3.15 60.95
N SER A 107 -10.73 4.36 61.42
CA SER A 107 -10.69 5.58 60.59
C SER A 107 -9.58 5.57 59.55
N GLY A 108 -8.59 4.67 59.68
CA GLY A 108 -7.38 4.63 58.84
C GLY A 108 -6.17 5.30 59.49
N ASP A 109 -6.34 5.95 60.64
CA ASP A 109 -5.25 6.63 61.34
C ASP A 109 -4.32 5.63 62.03
N SER A 110 -3.02 5.79 61.81
CA SER A 110 -1.95 5.03 62.49
C SER A 110 -1.13 5.97 63.35
N GLU A 111 -1.05 5.69 64.65
CA GLU A 111 -0.20 6.41 65.59
C GLU A 111 0.94 5.54 66.07
N TYR A 112 2.15 6.11 66.09
CA TYR A 112 3.33 5.49 66.69
C TYR A 112 3.70 6.25 67.95
N LEU A 113 4.00 5.52 69.02
CA LEU A 113 4.43 6.07 70.29
C LEU A 113 5.74 5.40 70.72
N LEU A 114 6.69 6.21 71.17
CA LEU A 114 7.93 5.78 71.79
C LEU A 114 7.89 6.24 73.24
N ASN A 115 7.85 5.31 74.20
CA ASN A 115 7.64 5.60 75.63
C ASN A 115 6.45 6.55 75.85
N ASP A 116 5.31 6.22 75.23
CA ASP A 116 4.05 7.00 75.25
C ASP A 116 4.09 8.39 74.60
N VAL A 117 5.21 8.80 73.99
CA VAL A 117 5.32 10.05 73.21
C VAL A 117 5.05 9.77 71.73
N LYS A 118 4.13 10.52 71.12
CA LYS A 118 3.83 10.40 69.68
C LYS A 118 5.06 10.71 68.83
N CYS A 119 5.39 9.84 67.88
CA CYS A 119 6.52 9.97 66.96
C CYS A 119 6.13 9.57 65.53
N ARG A 120 6.99 9.88 64.55
CA ARG A 120 6.77 9.47 63.16
C ARG A 120 7.34 8.08 62.94
N LEU A 121 6.79 7.35 61.96
CA LEU A 121 7.38 6.08 61.51
C LEU A 121 8.86 6.22 61.10
N LYS A 122 9.25 7.36 60.52
CA LYS A 122 10.66 7.64 60.18
C LYS A 122 11.56 7.61 61.42
N ASP A 123 11.04 8.02 62.58
CA ASP A 123 11.80 8.05 63.83
C ASP A 123 11.98 6.63 64.36
N ILE A 124 10.92 5.80 64.35
CA ILE A 124 10.98 4.37 64.74
C ILE A 124 11.90 3.58 63.81
N THR A 125 11.78 3.77 62.49
CA THR A 125 12.65 3.08 61.54
C THR A 125 14.12 3.49 61.71
N ASN A 126 14.41 4.78 61.84
CA ASN A 126 15.76 5.27 62.12
C ASN A 126 16.33 4.76 63.45
N LEU A 127 15.49 4.60 64.48
CA LEU A 127 15.88 4.09 65.80
C LEU A 127 16.50 2.69 65.71
N PHE A 128 16.01 1.85 64.80
CA PHE A 128 16.45 0.45 64.65
C PHE A 128 17.30 0.17 63.41
N LEU A 129 17.64 1.17 62.58
CA LEU A 129 18.47 1.00 61.39
C LEU A 129 19.81 0.32 61.68
N ASP A 130 20.46 0.70 62.78
CA ASP A 130 21.81 0.24 63.12
C ASP A 130 21.79 -0.96 64.11
N THR A 131 20.63 -1.39 64.60
CA THR A 131 20.50 -2.48 65.59
C THR A 131 20.30 -3.87 64.97
N GLY A 132 20.00 -3.94 63.67
CA GLY A 132 19.67 -5.19 62.97
C GLY A 132 18.24 -5.68 63.19
N ILE A 133 17.36 -4.83 63.73
CA ILE A 133 15.96 -5.14 64.07
C ILE A 133 15.02 -4.18 63.33
N SER A 134 14.93 -4.25 62.00
CA SER A 134 13.84 -3.63 61.24
C SER A 134 12.81 -4.68 60.82
N SER A 135 11.64 -4.23 60.34
CA SER A 135 10.55 -5.14 59.95
C SER A 135 10.90 -6.12 58.84
N ASN A 136 11.92 -5.82 58.03
CA ASN A 136 12.41 -6.64 56.92
C ASN A 136 13.76 -7.35 57.19
N ASN A 137 14.35 -7.19 58.39
CA ASN A 137 15.63 -7.83 58.72
C ASN A 137 15.48 -9.34 58.93
N TYR A 138 16.62 -10.04 58.83
CA TYR A 138 16.86 -11.44 59.23
C TYR A 138 16.54 -11.77 60.71
N ALA A 139 16.01 -10.83 61.49
CA ALA A 139 15.54 -11.07 62.86
C ALA A 139 14.17 -11.77 62.91
N ILE A 140 13.35 -11.70 61.85
CA ILE A 140 12.05 -12.39 61.78
C ILE A 140 12.00 -13.24 60.52
N ILE A 141 12.26 -14.53 60.66
CA ILE A 141 12.42 -15.48 59.56
C ILE A 141 11.14 -16.30 59.42
N GLU A 142 10.53 -16.22 58.25
CA GLU A 142 9.38 -17.01 57.82
C GLU A 142 9.79 -18.01 56.74
N LEU A 143 8.97 -19.04 56.54
CA LEU A 143 9.12 -19.97 55.42
C LEU A 143 9.23 -19.25 54.05
N SER A 144 8.44 -18.17 53.85
CA SER A 144 8.48 -17.36 52.63
C SER A 144 9.83 -16.67 52.37
N MET A 145 10.56 -16.34 53.43
CA MET A 145 11.89 -15.71 53.34
C MET A 145 12.94 -16.72 52.90
N VAL A 146 12.82 -17.97 53.37
CA VAL A 146 13.63 -19.10 52.90
C VAL A 146 13.40 -19.31 51.41
N ASP A 147 12.15 -19.30 50.96
CA ASP A 147 11.79 -19.42 49.53
C ASP A 147 12.28 -18.25 48.68
N ASN A 148 12.28 -17.02 49.20
CA ASN A 148 12.78 -15.85 48.48
C ASN A 148 14.30 -15.94 48.25
N ILE A 149 15.05 -16.38 49.26
CA ILE A 149 16.50 -16.62 49.13
C ILE A 149 16.77 -17.75 48.12
N LEU A 150 15.96 -18.80 48.13
CA LEU A 150 16.09 -19.90 47.17
C LEU A 150 15.89 -19.42 45.73
N ASN A 151 14.88 -18.60 45.48
CA ASN A 151 14.50 -18.17 44.13
C ASN A 151 15.14 -16.84 43.68
N ASP A 152 15.88 -16.15 44.56
CA ASP A 152 16.50 -14.83 44.34
C ASP A 152 15.59 -13.79 43.65
N LYS A 153 14.33 -13.77 44.05
CA LYS A 153 13.37 -12.83 43.48
C LYS A 153 13.76 -11.41 43.86
N ASP A 154 13.80 -10.50 42.90
CA ASP A 154 14.14 -9.08 43.07
C ASP A 154 15.51 -8.81 43.75
N ASN A 155 16.54 -9.61 43.43
CA ASN A 155 17.87 -9.54 44.07
C ASN A 155 17.79 -9.61 45.61
N SER A 156 16.81 -10.38 46.12
CA SER A 156 16.57 -10.53 47.56
C SER A 156 17.78 -11.09 48.29
N ARG A 157 18.63 -11.91 47.65
CA ARG A 157 19.91 -12.33 48.23
C ARG A 157 20.78 -11.11 48.49
N LEU A 158 21.10 -10.33 47.46
CA LEU A 158 21.97 -9.15 47.58
C LEU A 158 21.49 -8.19 48.67
N HIS A 159 20.18 -7.90 48.72
CA HIS A 159 19.59 -7.04 49.74
C HIS A 159 19.88 -7.53 51.18
N LEU A 160 19.84 -8.85 51.43
CA LEU A 160 20.14 -9.41 52.75
C LEU A 160 21.62 -9.23 53.13
N PHE A 161 22.53 -9.36 52.17
CA PHE A 161 23.95 -9.13 52.39
C PHE A 161 24.26 -7.64 52.61
N GLU A 162 23.64 -6.74 51.84
CA GLU A 162 23.74 -5.29 52.04
C GLU A 162 23.29 -4.87 53.45
N GLU A 163 22.18 -5.44 53.90
CA GLU A 163 21.60 -5.16 55.21
C GLU A 163 22.46 -5.71 56.35
N ALA A 164 22.99 -6.92 56.20
CA ALA A 164 23.90 -7.52 57.16
C ALA A 164 25.24 -6.77 57.25
N ALA A 165 25.73 -6.26 56.11
CA ALA A 165 26.90 -5.40 56.03
C ALA A 165 26.67 -3.97 56.57
N GLY A 166 25.41 -3.60 56.86
CA GLY A 166 25.03 -2.27 57.36
C GLY A 166 25.11 -1.15 56.32
N ILE A 167 25.07 -1.50 55.03
CA ILE A 167 25.34 -0.56 53.92
C ILE A 167 24.09 0.22 53.51
N SER A 168 22.91 -0.22 53.93
CA SER A 168 21.64 0.46 53.69
C SER A 168 21.64 1.94 54.12
N LYS A 169 22.43 2.30 55.15
CA LYS A 169 22.63 3.70 55.59
C LYS A 169 23.41 4.53 54.56
N PHE A 170 24.48 3.95 53.99
CA PHE A 170 25.27 4.59 52.94
C PHE A 170 24.44 4.74 51.66
N ARG A 171 23.68 3.71 51.27
CA ARG A 171 22.77 3.76 50.12
C ARG A 171 21.68 4.83 50.28
N LYS A 172 21.12 4.96 51.48
CA LYS A 172 20.14 6.03 51.81
C LYS A 172 20.77 7.42 51.76
N ARG A 173 21.97 7.61 52.36
CA ARG A 173 22.71 8.87 52.31
C ARG A 173 23.13 9.25 50.91
N LYS A 174 23.58 8.29 50.09
CA LYS A 174 23.88 8.47 48.67
C LYS A 174 22.64 9.00 47.93
N LYS A 175 21.48 8.36 48.12
CA LYS A 175 20.22 8.78 47.50
C LYS A 175 19.79 10.20 47.94
N GLU A 176 19.93 10.53 49.22
CA GLU A 176 19.64 11.88 49.73
C GLU A 176 20.61 12.93 49.14
N THR A 177 21.89 12.61 49.04
CA THR A 177 22.92 13.48 48.46
C THR A 177 22.70 13.67 46.95
N PHE A 178 22.35 12.60 46.24
CA PHE A 178 22.00 12.66 44.82
C PHE A 178 20.75 13.52 44.57
N ASN A 179 19.76 13.46 45.46
CA ASN A 179 18.61 14.36 45.38
C ASN A 179 18.99 15.82 45.64
N LYS A 180 19.93 16.09 46.55
CA LYS A 180 20.47 17.45 46.75
C LYS A 180 21.21 17.94 45.53
N ILE A 181 22.05 17.09 44.91
CA ILE A 181 22.73 17.43 43.64
C ILE A 181 21.71 17.77 42.58
N LYS A 182 20.65 16.97 42.40
CA LYS A 182 19.57 17.28 41.46
C LYS A 182 18.88 18.61 41.75
N GLN A 183 18.68 18.95 43.03
CA GLN A 183 18.12 20.25 43.41
C GLN A 183 19.10 21.39 43.07
N THR A 184 20.38 21.23 43.40
CA THR A 184 21.44 22.19 43.05
C THR A 184 21.61 22.33 41.55
N GLU A 185 21.47 21.25 40.76
CA GLU A 185 21.47 21.29 39.30
C GLU A 185 20.28 22.09 38.77
N LEU A 186 19.08 21.87 39.30
CA LEU A 186 17.90 22.66 38.90
C LEU A 186 18.04 24.15 39.27
N ASP A 187 18.63 24.45 40.43
CA ASP A 187 18.88 25.83 40.84
C ASP A 187 20.01 26.45 40.01
N LEU A 188 21.04 25.68 39.67
CA LEU A 188 22.10 26.09 38.77
C LEU A 188 21.55 26.37 37.36
N ASP A 189 20.71 25.49 36.81
CA ASP A 189 20.06 25.68 35.51
C ASP A 189 19.24 26.98 35.51
N ARG A 190 18.49 27.28 36.58
CA ARG A 190 17.75 28.53 36.72
C ARG A 190 18.67 29.74 36.79
N VAL A 191 19.77 29.64 37.55
CA VAL A 191 20.75 30.72 37.65
C VAL A 191 21.48 30.91 36.33
N GLU A 192 21.80 29.84 35.59
CA GLU A 192 22.36 29.90 34.24
C GLU A 192 21.40 30.54 33.26
N ASP A 193 20.10 30.22 33.33
CA ASP A 193 19.06 30.89 32.54
C ASP A 193 18.96 32.37 32.88
N LEU A 194 18.98 32.73 34.17
CA LEU A 194 18.97 34.13 34.63
C LEU A 194 20.24 34.86 34.20
N VAL A 195 21.41 34.26 34.32
CA VAL A 195 22.68 34.82 33.85
C VAL A 195 22.62 34.98 32.34
N TYR A 196 22.11 34.00 31.59
CA TYR A 196 21.97 34.08 30.14
C TYR A 196 20.99 35.18 29.72
N GLU A 197 19.84 35.31 30.39
CA GLU A 197 18.87 36.36 30.13
C GLU A 197 19.42 37.74 30.49
N ILE A 198 20.04 37.88 31.66
CA ILE A 198 20.66 39.12 32.11
C ILE A 198 21.86 39.46 31.25
N GLU A 199 22.69 38.51 30.82
CA GLU A 199 23.81 38.74 29.92
C GLU A 199 23.32 39.13 28.53
N LYS A 200 22.23 38.52 28.03
CA LYS A 200 21.57 38.92 26.79
C LYS A 200 21.04 40.35 26.90
N ASN A 201 20.36 40.67 28.01
CA ASN A 201 19.86 42.02 28.30
C ASN A 201 20.99 43.02 28.50
N LEU A 202 22.10 42.60 29.08
CA LEU A 202 23.28 43.42 29.29
C LEU A 202 24.01 43.67 27.98
N ARG A 203 24.14 42.66 27.11
CA ARG A 203 24.71 42.81 25.75
C ARG A 203 23.80 43.69 24.89
N SER A 204 22.48 43.55 24.99
CA SER A 204 21.53 44.40 24.27
C SER A 204 21.57 45.83 24.81
N LEU A 205 21.52 46.05 26.13
CA LEU A 205 21.64 47.37 26.77
C LEU A 205 23.01 48.00 26.58
N LYS A 206 24.10 47.23 26.54
CA LYS A 206 25.45 47.74 26.20
C LYS A 206 25.52 48.21 24.77
N ARG A 207 24.92 47.43 23.85
CA ARG A 207 24.80 47.80 22.45
C ARG A 207 23.94 49.05 22.34
N GLN A 208 22.78 49.09 22.98
CA GLN A 208 21.86 50.23 23.00
C GLN A 208 22.53 51.46 23.61
N ALA A 209 23.24 51.38 24.74
CA ALA A 209 23.94 52.51 25.35
C ALA A 209 25.06 53.06 24.45
N LYS A 210 25.91 52.18 23.86
CA LYS A 210 26.92 52.60 22.87
C LYS A 210 26.31 53.13 21.58
N GLN A 211 25.17 52.57 21.17
CA GLN A 211 24.40 53.02 20.02
C GLN A 211 23.77 54.38 20.30
N THR A 212 23.20 54.62 21.49
CA THR A 212 22.66 55.90 21.95
C THR A 212 23.75 56.97 21.97
N GLU A 213 24.92 56.67 22.52
CA GLU A 213 26.07 57.58 22.52
C GLU A 213 26.53 57.93 21.10
N LYS A 214 26.68 56.91 20.23
CA LYS A 214 27.02 57.11 18.81
C LYS A 214 25.90 57.82 18.04
N TYR A 215 24.63 57.56 18.37
CA TYR A 215 23.46 58.15 17.76
C TYR A 215 23.44 59.65 18.03
N HIS A 216 23.66 60.09 19.27
CA HIS A 216 23.75 61.52 19.58
C HIS A 216 24.88 62.19 18.79
N LYS A 217 26.08 61.59 18.79
CA LYS A 217 27.22 62.12 18.03
C LYS A 217 26.97 62.18 16.52
N TYR A 218 26.43 61.10 15.94
CA TYR A 218 26.11 61.06 14.52
C TYR A 218 24.94 61.99 14.18
N LYS A 219 23.94 62.14 15.06
CA LYS A 219 22.79 63.02 14.85
C LYS A 219 23.20 64.49 14.80
N ASP A 220 24.16 64.90 15.63
CA ASP A 220 24.69 66.26 15.61
C ASP A 220 25.53 66.53 14.34
N GLU A 221 26.40 65.59 13.95
CA GLU A 221 27.18 65.66 12.71
C GLU A 221 26.26 65.61 11.47
N TYR A 222 25.25 64.74 11.49
CA TYR A 222 24.22 64.60 10.46
C TYR A 222 23.40 65.88 10.32
N LYS A 223 23.03 66.55 11.41
CA LYS A 223 22.28 67.80 11.37
C LYS A 223 23.05 68.90 10.63
N ILE A 224 24.34 69.07 10.93
CA ILE A 224 25.19 70.09 10.31
C ILE A 224 25.39 69.81 8.81
N ILE A 225 25.70 68.56 8.45
CA ILE A 225 25.90 68.17 7.05
C ILE A 225 24.58 68.25 6.28
N SER A 226 23.46 67.79 6.87
CA SER A 226 22.15 67.76 6.22
C SER A 226 21.65 69.15 5.86
N ILE A 227 21.85 70.14 6.73
CA ILE A 227 21.46 71.53 6.46
C ILE A 227 22.27 72.10 5.29
N ASN A 228 23.60 71.97 5.30
CA ASN A 228 24.45 72.53 4.25
C ASN A 228 24.30 71.82 2.89
N VAL A 229 24.16 70.49 2.90
CA VAL A 229 23.88 69.70 1.69
C VAL A 229 22.49 70.03 1.13
N ALA A 230 21.47 70.17 1.97
CA ALA A 230 20.13 70.53 1.52
C ALA A 230 20.10 71.90 0.82
N LEU A 231 20.85 72.89 1.32
CA LEU A 231 20.95 74.20 0.70
C LEU A 231 21.65 74.16 -0.67
N GLU A 232 22.74 73.41 -0.81
CA GLU A 232 23.46 73.33 -2.10
C GLU A 232 22.70 72.45 -3.11
N VAL A 233 22.09 71.34 -2.67
CA VAL A 233 21.24 70.49 -3.52
C VAL A 233 20.01 71.26 -4.00
N SER A 234 19.31 71.98 -3.11
CA SER A 234 18.16 72.81 -3.48
C SER A 234 18.55 73.83 -4.57
N LYS A 235 19.72 74.46 -4.44
CA LYS A 235 20.24 75.41 -5.42
C LYS A 235 20.60 74.75 -6.76
N THR A 236 21.25 73.59 -6.76
CA THR A 236 21.56 72.85 -8.00
C THR A 236 20.30 72.33 -8.66
N THR A 237 19.37 71.75 -7.90
CA THR A 237 18.10 71.22 -8.40
C THR A 237 17.22 72.35 -8.94
N MET A 238 17.17 73.54 -8.30
CA MET A 238 16.49 74.71 -8.86
C MET A 238 17.09 75.18 -10.20
N SER A 239 18.42 75.13 -10.33
CA SER A 239 19.09 75.50 -11.59
C SER A 239 18.82 74.49 -12.72
N SER A 240 18.86 73.20 -12.41
CA SER A 240 18.50 72.10 -13.32
C SER A 240 17.02 72.16 -13.71
N LEU A 241 16.12 72.38 -12.75
CA LEU A 241 14.69 72.57 -12.96
C LEU A 241 14.42 73.72 -13.93
N LYS A 242 15.13 74.85 -13.77
CA LYS A 242 15.01 76.00 -14.67
C LYS A 242 15.47 75.65 -16.09
N GLU A 243 16.59 74.94 -16.23
CA GLU A 243 17.09 74.49 -17.53
C GLU A 243 16.15 73.48 -18.20
N GLN A 244 15.64 72.52 -17.44
CA GLN A 244 14.68 71.51 -17.92
C GLN A 244 13.34 72.14 -18.29
N LYS A 245 12.81 73.09 -17.52
CA LYS A 245 11.61 73.86 -17.89
C LYS A 245 11.83 74.67 -19.19
N GLN A 246 13.02 75.22 -19.39
CA GLN A 246 13.38 75.88 -20.66
C GLN A 246 13.51 74.90 -21.83
N LYS A 247 14.04 73.69 -21.61
CA LYS A 247 14.07 72.63 -22.64
C LYS A 247 12.66 72.13 -22.95
N LEU A 248 11.83 71.88 -21.94
CA LEU A 248 10.44 71.45 -22.08
C LEU A 248 9.65 72.46 -22.93
N THR A 249 9.72 73.74 -22.60
CA THR A 249 9.03 74.78 -23.38
C THR A 249 9.52 74.86 -24.83
N LYS A 250 10.81 74.61 -25.11
CA LYS A 250 11.31 74.51 -26.50
C LYS A 250 10.72 73.30 -27.23
N VAL A 251 10.76 72.12 -26.61
CA VAL A 251 10.25 70.88 -27.23
C VAL A 251 8.73 70.91 -27.37
N GLU A 252 7.99 71.48 -26.42
CA GLU A 252 6.54 71.70 -26.54
C GLU A 252 6.20 72.65 -27.70
N ASN A 253 6.99 73.72 -27.88
CA ASN A 253 6.85 74.63 -29.03
C ASN A 253 7.21 73.94 -30.37
N GLU A 254 8.17 73.02 -30.38
CA GLU A 254 8.48 72.23 -31.58
C GLU A 254 7.41 71.18 -31.86
N ASN A 255 6.90 70.49 -30.83
CA ASN A 255 5.83 69.52 -30.94
C ASN A 255 4.52 70.16 -31.42
N THR A 256 4.18 71.35 -30.92
CA THR A 256 3.02 72.11 -31.42
C THR A 256 3.19 72.49 -32.90
N LYS A 257 4.38 72.91 -33.34
CA LYS A 257 4.67 73.12 -34.78
C LYS A 257 4.46 71.83 -35.59
N VAL A 258 5.03 70.71 -35.17
CA VAL A 258 4.86 69.40 -35.82
C VAL A 258 3.38 69.00 -35.86
N ILE A 259 2.63 69.16 -34.77
CA ILE A 259 1.18 68.88 -34.71
C ILE A 259 0.42 69.75 -35.71
N THR A 260 0.74 71.05 -35.83
CA THR A 260 0.08 71.92 -36.80
C THR A 260 0.42 71.55 -38.25
N GLU A 261 1.65 71.14 -38.54
CA GLU A 261 2.04 70.64 -39.86
C GLU A 261 1.35 69.31 -40.20
N LEU A 262 1.29 68.39 -39.24
CA LEU A 262 0.61 67.11 -39.34
C LEU A 262 -0.89 67.31 -39.58
N ALA A 263 -1.53 68.25 -38.87
CA ALA A 263 -2.94 68.61 -39.11
C ALA A 263 -3.18 69.18 -40.52
N LYS A 264 -2.30 70.07 -41.00
CA LYS A 264 -2.37 70.62 -42.37
C LYS A 264 -2.18 69.53 -43.42
N LYS A 265 -1.21 68.63 -43.24
CA LYS A 265 -0.93 67.50 -44.14
C LYS A 265 -2.05 66.46 -44.13
N ASN A 266 -2.60 66.13 -42.95
CA ASN A 266 -3.77 65.25 -42.83
C ASN A 266 -5.00 65.84 -43.52
N SER A 267 -5.27 67.14 -43.37
CA SER A 267 -6.38 67.79 -44.06
C SER A 267 -6.21 67.74 -45.59
N LYS A 268 -5.00 67.97 -46.10
CA LYS A 268 -4.68 67.80 -47.52
C LYS A 268 -4.86 66.37 -47.99
N LEU A 269 -4.32 65.39 -47.23
CA LEU A 269 -4.46 63.97 -47.51
C LEU A 269 -5.92 63.52 -47.54
N GLU A 270 -6.73 63.97 -46.59
CA GLU A 270 -8.15 63.63 -46.51
C GLU A 270 -8.93 64.20 -47.70
N SER A 271 -8.61 65.44 -48.11
CA SER A 271 -9.19 66.03 -49.33
C SER A 271 -8.78 65.26 -50.60
N ALA A 272 -7.52 64.80 -50.67
CA ALA A 272 -7.02 64.00 -51.78
C ALA A 272 -7.65 62.60 -51.80
N LYS A 273 -7.79 61.92 -50.65
CA LYS A 273 -8.49 60.65 -50.50
C LYS A 273 -9.97 60.76 -50.88
N SER A 274 -10.65 61.83 -50.44
CA SER A 274 -12.03 62.11 -50.86
C SER A 274 -12.14 62.32 -52.38
N SER A 275 -11.15 62.98 -53.00
CA SER A 275 -11.11 63.14 -54.45
C SER A 275 -10.80 61.83 -55.18
N LEU A 276 -10.16 60.85 -54.54
CA LEU A 276 -9.86 59.52 -55.12
C LEU A 276 -11.12 58.63 -55.23
N ILE A 277 -12.05 58.72 -54.28
CA ILE A 277 -13.31 57.92 -54.25
C ILE A 277 -14.12 58.01 -55.56
N PRO A 278 -14.39 59.19 -56.15
CA PRO A 278 -15.09 59.27 -57.42
C PRO A 278 -14.29 58.68 -58.58
N TYR A 279 -12.95 58.77 -58.56
CA TYR A 279 -12.08 58.13 -59.55
C TYR A 279 -12.13 56.61 -59.41
N GLU A 280 -12.11 56.04 -58.20
CA GLU A 280 -12.26 54.60 -57.97
C GLU A 280 -13.63 54.10 -58.43
N LYS A 281 -14.71 54.82 -58.09
CA LYS A 281 -16.06 54.48 -58.57
C LYS A 281 -16.15 54.52 -60.09
N LYS A 282 -15.47 55.47 -60.75
CA LYS A 282 -15.46 55.59 -62.20
C LYS A 282 -14.60 54.49 -62.86
N LEU A 283 -13.44 54.19 -62.28
CA LEU A 283 -12.57 53.09 -62.69
C LEU A 283 -13.32 51.75 -62.61
N LEU A 284 -13.98 51.46 -61.48
CA LEU A 284 -14.79 50.26 -61.30
C LEU A 284 -15.95 50.18 -62.31
N LYS A 285 -16.57 51.32 -62.66
CA LYS A 285 -17.61 51.35 -63.70
C LYS A 285 -17.03 51.04 -65.08
N LEU A 286 -15.88 51.59 -65.43
CA LEU A 286 -15.20 51.34 -66.70
C LEU A 286 -14.69 49.89 -66.79
N GLN A 287 -14.08 49.35 -65.73
CA GLN A 287 -13.68 47.95 -65.63
C GLN A 287 -14.88 47.01 -65.70
N LYS A 288 -16.00 47.30 -65.00
CA LYS A 288 -17.24 46.53 -65.14
C LYS A 288 -17.79 46.57 -66.57
N LYS A 289 -17.76 47.73 -67.22
CA LYS A 289 -18.19 47.86 -68.62
C LYS A 289 -17.31 47.03 -69.56
N LEU A 290 -15.99 47.10 -69.38
CA LEU A 290 -15.05 46.29 -70.16
C LEU A 290 -15.23 44.80 -69.91
N ASN A 291 -15.35 44.37 -68.65
CA ASN A 291 -15.61 42.98 -68.28
C ASN A 291 -16.94 42.49 -68.84
N GLN A 292 -18.01 43.29 -68.81
CA GLN A 292 -19.29 42.93 -69.44
C GLN A 292 -19.15 42.72 -70.95
N VAL A 293 -18.34 43.53 -71.64
CA VAL A 293 -18.05 43.34 -73.07
C VAL A 293 -17.20 42.08 -73.28
N LEU A 294 -16.18 41.84 -72.46
CA LEU A 294 -15.35 40.63 -72.51
C LEU A 294 -16.14 39.36 -72.22
N ASP A 295 -17.03 39.37 -71.22
CA ASP A 295 -17.92 38.25 -70.88
C ASP A 295 -18.88 37.96 -72.03
N LYS A 296 -19.43 39.01 -72.67
CA LYS A 296 -20.24 38.84 -73.88
C LYS A 296 -19.43 38.18 -74.98
N ILE A 297 -18.23 38.70 -75.29
CA ILE A 297 -17.34 38.12 -76.32
C ILE A 297 -17.04 36.66 -75.98
N ARG A 298 -16.63 36.37 -74.75
CA ARG A 298 -16.31 35.02 -74.29
C ARG A 298 -17.50 34.08 -74.40
N ASN A 299 -18.69 34.49 -73.98
CA ASN A 299 -19.90 33.68 -74.11
C ASN A 299 -20.24 33.40 -75.58
N PHE A 300 -20.08 34.39 -76.46
CA PHE A 300 -20.27 34.20 -77.90
C PHE A 300 -19.22 33.27 -78.49
N GLU A 301 -17.93 33.40 -78.13
CA GLU A 301 -16.85 32.52 -78.58
C GLU A 301 -16.98 31.09 -78.06
N GLU A 302 -17.33 30.92 -76.78
CA GLU A 302 -17.61 29.60 -76.20
C GLU A 302 -18.83 28.97 -76.88
N SER A 303 -19.91 29.74 -77.11
CA SER A 303 -21.08 29.24 -77.83
C SER A 303 -20.73 28.81 -79.26
N LYS A 304 -19.90 29.59 -79.96
CA LYS A 304 -19.39 29.27 -81.30
C LYS A 304 -18.54 28.01 -81.28
N ARG A 305 -17.63 27.90 -80.32
CA ARG A 305 -16.75 26.73 -80.16
C ARG A 305 -17.56 25.46 -79.86
N MET A 306 -18.51 25.54 -78.94
CA MET A 306 -19.38 24.40 -78.58
C MET A 306 -20.26 23.98 -79.76
N LYS A 307 -20.85 24.94 -80.49
CA LYS A 307 -21.61 24.69 -81.71
C LYS A 307 -20.75 24.04 -82.79
N SER A 308 -19.55 24.57 -83.04
CA SER A 308 -18.60 24.01 -84.01
C SER A 308 -18.12 22.59 -83.64
N GLN A 309 -17.81 22.33 -82.36
CA GLN A 309 -17.47 20.99 -81.88
C GLN A 309 -18.65 20.02 -82.03
N LYS A 310 -19.87 20.45 -81.66
CA LYS A 310 -21.08 19.63 -81.84
C LYS A 310 -21.31 19.31 -83.31
N ALA A 311 -21.09 20.26 -84.22
CA ALA A 311 -21.18 20.01 -85.66
C ALA A 311 -20.16 18.95 -86.13
N LYS A 312 -18.89 19.06 -85.70
CA LYS A 312 -17.85 18.05 -86.03
C LYS A 312 -18.22 16.65 -85.53
N MET A 313 -18.63 16.52 -84.27
CA MET A 313 -19.04 15.22 -83.70
C MET A 313 -20.26 14.64 -84.43
N LEU A 314 -21.21 15.47 -84.83
CA LEU A 314 -22.36 15.02 -85.60
C LEU A 314 -21.96 14.57 -87.01
N ILE A 315 -21.00 15.24 -87.64
CA ILE A 315 -20.46 14.83 -88.95
C ILE A 315 -19.75 13.48 -88.84
N GLU A 316 -18.87 13.28 -87.87
CA GLU A 316 -18.22 11.97 -87.63
C GLU A 316 -19.26 10.88 -87.35
N LYS A 317 -20.28 11.18 -86.53
CA LYS A 317 -21.38 10.24 -86.25
C LYS A 317 -22.18 9.90 -87.50
N ILE A 318 -22.39 10.85 -88.41
CA ILE A 318 -23.07 10.63 -89.69
C ILE A 318 -22.25 9.66 -90.55
N GLU A 319 -20.92 9.83 -90.62
CA GLU A 319 -20.02 8.92 -91.34
C GLU A 319 -20.04 7.51 -90.73
N ASP A 320 -19.88 7.39 -89.41
CA ASP A 320 -19.94 6.12 -88.69
C ASP A 320 -21.27 5.38 -88.90
N LEU A 321 -22.39 6.10 -88.86
CA LEU A 321 -23.71 5.51 -89.09
C LEU A 321 -23.84 4.99 -90.52
N ARG A 322 -23.31 5.72 -91.52
CA ARG A 322 -23.31 5.28 -92.92
C ARG A 322 -22.50 3.99 -93.09
N ASP A 323 -21.33 3.90 -92.47
CA ASP A 323 -20.49 2.71 -92.54
C ASP A 323 -21.10 1.50 -91.81
N ARG A 324 -21.70 1.70 -90.64
CA ARG A 324 -22.41 0.63 -89.91
C ARG A 324 -23.60 0.11 -90.68
N ILE A 325 -24.39 1.00 -91.29
CA ILE A 325 -25.51 0.59 -92.15
C ILE A 325 -25.00 -0.28 -93.29
N LYS A 326 -23.90 0.12 -93.95
CA LYS A 326 -23.30 -0.66 -95.04
C LYS A 326 -22.86 -2.05 -94.57
N TYR A 327 -22.12 -2.14 -93.47
CA TYR A 327 -21.65 -3.41 -92.91
C TYR A 327 -22.78 -4.35 -92.50
N ASP A 328 -23.75 -3.86 -91.72
CA ASP A 328 -24.88 -4.68 -91.24
C ASP A 328 -25.71 -5.20 -92.43
N THR A 329 -25.84 -4.39 -93.49
CA THR A 329 -26.55 -4.80 -94.72
C THR A 329 -25.83 -5.95 -95.44
N GLU A 330 -24.51 -5.92 -95.54
CA GLU A 330 -23.73 -7.01 -96.14
C GLU A 330 -23.75 -8.28 -95.27
N SER A 331 -23.61 -8.15 -93.95
CA SER A 331 -23.69 -9.28 -93.04
C SER A 331 -25.06 -9.96 -93.11
N ASN A 332 -26.14 -9.19 -93.25
CA ASN A 332 -27.48 -9.75 -93.31
C ASN A 332 -27.68 -10.61 -94.57
N LYS A 333 -27.16 -10.16 -95.72
CA LYS A 333 -27.17 -10.95 -96.97
C LYS A 333 -26.44 -12.29 -96.83
N ARG A 334 -25.31 -12.34 -96.09
CA ARG A 334 -24.55 -13.58 -95.87
C ARG A 334 -25.33 -14.58 -95.02
N SER A 335 -25.95 -14.13 -93.92
CA SER A 335 -26.74 -15.01 -93.06
C SER A 335 -27.93 -15.62 -93.79
N GLU A 336 -28.59 -14.85 -94.65
CA GLU A 336 -29.71 -15.32 -95.47
C GLU A 336 -29.32 -16.49 -96.38
N PHE A 337 -28.13 -16.40 -97.00
CA PHE A 337 -27.59 -17.47 -97.83
C PHE A 337 -27.29 -18.75 -97.02
N SER A 338 -26.66 -18.63 -95.86
CA SER A 338 -26.31 -19.80 -95.02
C SER A 338 -27.54 -20.55 -94.48
N ILE A 339 -28.59 -19.83 -94.09
CA ILE A 339 -29.85 -20.44 -93.61
C ILE A 339 -30.46 -21.33 -94.70
N SER A 340 -30.45 -20.88 -95.95
CA SER A 340 -30.98 -21.64 -97.08
C SER A 340 -30.24 -22.97 -97.30
N SER A 341 -28.91 -22.98 -97.12
CA SER A 341 -28.09 -24.18 -97.29
C SER A 341 -28.33 -25.23 -96.20
N ILE A 342 -28.35 -24.83 -94.91
CA ILE A 342 -28.58 -25.75 -93.77
C ILE A 342 -29.96 -26.40 -93.88
N GLN A 343 -30.97 -25.64 -94.32
CA GLN A 343 -32.33 -26.15 -94.46
C GLN A 343 -32.44 -27.29 -95.49
N LYS A 344 -31.60 -27.29 -96.53
CA LYS A 344 -31.53 -28.40 -97.50
C LYS A 344 -30.94 -29.67 -96.89
N GLU A 345 -29.87 -29.57 -96.09
CA GLU A 345 -29.19 -30.71 -95.47
C GLU A 345 -30.07 -31.45 -94.45
N ILE A 346 -30.78 -30.72 -93.59
CA ILE A 346 -31.71 -31.30 -92.61
C ILE A 346 -32.76 -32.19 -93.30
N SER A 347 -33.30 -31.73 -94.42
CA SER A 347 -34.34 -32.46 -95.16
C SER A 347 -33.86 -33.78 -95.76
N SER A 348 -32.56 -33.90 -96.07
CA SER A 348 -31.95 -35.13 -96.59
C SER A 348 -31.81 -36.17 -95.46
N ASN A 349 -31.27 -35.76 -94.31
CA ASN A 349 -31.01 -36.65 -93.17
C ASN A 349 -32.32 -37.21 -92.56
N GLU A 350 -33.40 -36.42 -92.53
CA GLU A 350 -34.71 -36.88 -92.04
C GLU A 350 -35.30 -38.03 -92.89
N LYS A 351 -35.01 -38.07 -94.19
CA LYS A 351 -35.45 -39.17 -95.08
C LYS A 351 -34.70 -40.47 -94.80
N GLU A 352 -33.41 -40.41 -94.47
CA GLU A 352 -32.62 -41.59 -94.14
C GLU A 352 -33.01 -42.19 -92.78
N LEU A 353 -33.24 -41.34 -91.77
CA LEU A 353 -33.64 -41.79 -90.43
C LEU A 353 -34.92 -42.64 -90.47
N LYS A 354 -35.90 -42.26 -91.31
CA LYS A 354 -37.17 -42.97 -91.44
C LYS A 354 -36.99 -44.42 -91.94
N LYS A 355 -36.05 -44.66 -92.87
CA LYS A 355 -35.76 -46.01 -93.39
C LYS A 355 -35.17 -46.95 -92.33
N VAL A 356 -34.36 -46.43 -91.41
CA VAL A 356 -33.71 -47.22 -90.34
C VAL A 356 -34.72 -47.60 -89.25
N VAL A 357 -35.65 -46.70 -88.91
CA VAL A 357 -36.71 -46.97 -87.91
C VAL A 357 -37.60 -48.14 -88.30
N ASP A 358 -37.95 -48.27 -89.58
CA ASP A 358 -38.83 -49.36 -90.05
C ASP A 358 -38.12 -50.73 -89.99
N LYS A 359 -36.81 -50.78 -90.23
CA LYS A 359 -36.01 -52.01 -90.08
C LYS A 359 -35.94 -52.47 -88.61
N LEU A 360 -35.68 -51.55 -87.69
CA LEU A 360 -35.56 -51.85 -86.24
C LEU A 360 -36.80 -52.54 -85.66
N LYS A 361 -38.00 -52.13 -86.08
CA LYS A 361 -39.25 -52.71 -85.60
C LYS A 361 -39.39 -54.19 -85.95
N ILE A 362 -38.91 -54.59 -87.13
CA ILE A 362 -39.00 -55.98 -87.60
C ILE A 362 -38.04 -56.86 -86.79
N THR A 363 -36.78 -56.44 -86.66
CA THR A 363 -35.74 -57.19 -85.94
C THR A 363 -36.07 -57.40 -84.46
N LYS A 364 -36.65 -56.38 -83.80
CA LYS A 364 -37.02 -56.45 -82.38
C LYS A 364 -38.14 -57.45 -82.09
N LYS A 365 -39.10 -57.61 -83.03
CA LYS A 365 -40.21 -58.57 -82.92
C LYS A 365 -39.74 -60.02 -83.07
N ASP A 366 -38.77 -60.28 -83.93
CA ASP A 366 -38.16 -61.60 -84.08
C ASP A 366 -37.38 -62.02 -82.82
N TYR A 367 -36.64 -61.08 -82.21
CA TYR A 367 -35.85 -61.33 -81.00
C TYR A 367 -36.72 -61.83 -79.83
N THR A 368 -37.84 -61.14 -79.55
CA THR A 368 -38.72 -61.49 -78.41
C THR A 368 -39.38 -62.85 -78.58
N LYS A 369 -39.70 -63.25 -79.82
CA LYS A 369 -40.35 -64.54 -80.10
C LYS A 369 -39.47 -65.73 -79.69
N TYR A 370 -38.18 -65.69 -80.03
CA TYR A 370 -37.26 -66.80 -79.72
C TYR A 370 -36.86 -66.86 -78.22
N GLU A 371 -36.95 -65.74 -77.50
CA GLU A 371 -36.69 -65.70 -76.05
C GLU A 371 -37.75 -66.48 -75.26
N GLU A 372 -39.03 -66.32 -75.62
CA GLU A 372 -40.15 -67.02 -74.97
C GLU A 372 -40.12 -68.54 -75.24
N GLU A 373 -39.89 -68.95 -76.49
CA GLU A 373 -39.79 -70.37 -76.85
C GLU A 373 -38.68 -71.11 -76.07
N LEU A 374 -37.61 -70.41 -75.71
CA LEU A 374 -36.48 -70.95 -74.94
C LEU A 374 -36.82 -71.18 -73.47
N LYS A 375 -37.63 -70.30 -72.85
CA LYS A 375 -38.06 -70.45 -71.45
C LYS A 375 -38.96 -71.68 -71.29
N ASP A 376 -39.97 -71.82 -72.15
CA ASP A 376 -40.95 -72.91 -72.07
C ASP A 376 -40.31 -74.30 -72.18
N LYS A 377 -39.31 -74.46 -73.07
CA LYS A 377 -38.63 -75.75 -73.26
C LYS A 377 -37.75 -76.14 -72.08
N ASN A 378 -37.12 -75.17 -71.41
CA ASN A 378 -36.29 -75.43 -70.23
C ASN A 378 -37.11 -75.93 -69.02
N VAL A 379 -38.31 -75.38 -68.81
CA VAL A 379 -39.21 -75.81 -67.72
C VAL A 379 -39.65 -77.26 -67.89
N LYS A 380 -40.00 -77.69 -69.11
CA LYS A 380 -40.40 -79.08 -69.36
C LYS A 380 -39.30 -80.09 -69.04
N ILE A 381 -38.03 -79.73 -69.22
CA ILE A 381 -36.91 -80.62 -68.90
C ILE A 381 -36.72 -80.80 -67.39
N THR A 382 -36.97 -79.76 -66.58
CA THR A 382 -36.86 -79.88 -65.12
C THR A 382 -37.93 -80.81 -64.57
N ASP A 383 -39.16 -80.72 -65.06
CA ASP A 383 -40.27 -81.57 -64.62
C ASP A 383 -40.00 -83.06 -64.93
N ILE A 384 -39.42 -83.36 -66.11
CA ILE A 384 -39.07 -84.74 -66.50
C ILE A 384 -38.03 -85.35 -65.55
N LYS A 385 -37.07 -84.56 -65.05
CA LYS A 385 -36.01 -85.06 -64.15
C LYS A 385 -36.53 -85.47 -62.78
N GLU A 386 -37.45 -84.71 -62.19
CA GLU A 386 -38.02 -85.05 -60.88
C GLU A 386 -38.76 -86.39 -60.90
N VAL A 387 -39.53 -86.63 -61.97
CA VAL A 387 -40.26 -87.89 -62.17
C VAL A 387 -39.29 -89.06 -62.31
N GLU A 388 -38.18 -88.86 -63.02
CA GLU A 388 -37.15 -89.89 -63.20
C GLU A 388 -36.54 -90.32 -61.86
N ASP A 389 -36.27 -89.37 -60.96
CA ASP A 389 -35.69 -89.65 -59.64
C ASP A 389 -36.67 -90.39 -58.71
N GLN A 390 -37.96 -90.01 -58.69
CA GLN A 390 -38.99 -90.73 -57.94
C GLN A 390 -39.09 -92.20 -58.37
N PHE A 391 -39.02 -92.46 -59.67
CA PHE A 391 -39.07 -93.82 -60.23
C PHE A 391 -37.85 -94.67 -59.87
N ARG A 392 -36.66 -94.06 -59.78
CA ARG A 392 -35.43 -94.77 -59.36
C ARG A 392 -35.55 -95.32 -57.94
N GLN A 393 -36.14 -94.58 -57.00
CA GLN A 393 -36.37 -95.06 -55.63
C GLN A 393 -37.31 -96.27 -55.60
N LEU A 394 -38.39 -96.23 -56.37
CA LEU A 394 -39.35 -97.32 -56.49
C LEU A 394 -38.69 -98.60 -57.04
N ASN A 395 -37.81 -98.45 -58.04
CA ASN A 395 -37.05 -99.56 -58.62
C ASN A 395 -36.13 -100.24 -57.60
N HIS A 396 -35.54 -99.49 -56.67
CA HIS A 396 -34.68 -100.10 -55.65
C HIS A 396 -35.49 -100.96 -54.65
N ASN A 397 -36.72 -100.55 -54.32
CA ASN A 397 -37.65 -101.33 -53.48
C ASN A 397 -38.03 -102.68 -54.11
N LEU A 398 -38.24 -102.67 -55.43
CA LEU A 398 -38.48 -103.86 -56.25
C LEU A 398 -37.32 -104.87 -56.20
N GLU A 399 -36.08 -104.40 -56.17
CA GLU A 399 -34.90 -105.26 -56.13
C GLU A 399 -34.86 -106.10 -54.84
N SER A 400 -35.34 -105.56 -53.72
CA SER A 400 -35.43 -106.30 -52.45
C SER A 400 -36.50 -107.42 -52.48
N ILE A 401 -37.65 -107.15 -53.12
CA ILE A 401 -38.74 -108.12 -53.28
C ILE A 401 -38.30 -109.23 -54.26
N SER A 402 -37.52 -108.88 -55.28
CA SER A 402 -36.91 -109.83 -56.20
C SER A 402 -35.92 -110.78 -55.49
N ASN A 403 -35.12 -110.29 -54.54
CA ASN A 403 -34.24 -111.19 -53.77
C ASN A 403 -35.04 -112.20 -52.91
N LYS A 404 -36.23 -111.82 -52.41
CA LYS A 404 -37.20 -112.76 -51.80
C LYS A 404 -37.77 -113.75 -52.81
N ARG A 405 -38.09 -113.29 -54.03
CA ARG A 405 -38.45 -114.17 -55.14
C ARG A 405 -37.39 -115.27 -55.33
N ASN A 406 -36.08 -114.97 -55.26
CA ASN A 406 -35.01 -115.97 -55.49
C ASN A 406 -34.81 -116.99 -54.34
N GLN A 407 -35.12 -116.66 -53.09
CA GLN A 407 -34.89 -117.55 -51.94
C GLN A 407 -35.95 -118.66 -51.83
N VAL A 408 -37.22 -118.31 -52.06
CA VAL A 408 -38.32 -119.28 -52.18
C VAL A 408 -38.09 -120.22 -53.37
N GLU A 409 -37.47 -119.70 -54.43
CA GLU A 409 -37.13 -120.47 -55.62
C GLU A 409 -36.13 -121.60 -55.33
N ARG A 410 -35.11 -121.36 -54.51
CA ARG A 410 -34.10 -122.39 -54.18
C ARG A 410 -34.67 -123.58 -53.40
N LEU A 411 -35.62 -123.37 -52.48
CA LEU A 411 -36.16 -124.47 -51.66
C LEU A 411 -37.00 -125.48 -52.46
N LEU A 412 -37.65 -125.04 -53.54
CA LEU A 412 -38.55 -125.91 -54.29
C LEU A 412 -37.84 -126.90 -55.24
N LEU A 413 -36.51 -126.86 -55.36
CA LEU A 413 -35.76 -127.81 -56.20
C LEU A 413 -35.63 -129.22 -55.60
N LEU A 414 -35.95 -129.45 -54.31
CA LEU A 414 -35.58 -130.70 -53.62
C LEU A 414 -36.66 -131.80 -53.51
N ASP A 415 -37.95 -131.60 -53.83
CA ASP A 415 -38.91 -132.73 -53.78
C ASP A 415 -40.20 -132.55 -54.60
N ASN A 416 -40.78 -133.68 -54.97
CA ASN A 416 -42.18 -133.95 -55.39
C ASN A 416 -42.89 -133.01 -56.40
N ILE A 417 -42.08 -132.28 -57.16
CA ILE A 417 -42.09 -132.17 -58.63
C ILE A 417 -42.90 -131.01 -59.29
N ASP A 418 -43.98 -130.41 -58.76
CA ASP A 418 -44.86 -129.56 -59.62
C ASP A 418 -44.52 -128.06 -59.77
N LYS A 419 -43.95 -127.45 -58.73
CA LYS A 419 -43.41 -126.08 -58.81
C LYS A 419 -44.39 -124.96 -59.12
N LYS A 420 -45.28 -124.88 -58.16
CA LYS A 420 -45.16 -123.95 -57.04
C LYS A 420 -45.03 -122.51 -57.33
N SER A 421 -45.57 -122.11 -58.47
CA SER A 421 -45.64 -120.72 -58.75
C SER A 421 -44.24 -120.07 -58.67
N VAL A 422 -43.11 -120.90 -58.52
CA VAL A 422 -41.74 -120.69 -59.03
C VAL A 422 -41.86 -120.25 -60.47
N VAL A 423 -43.02 -120.37 -61.11
CA VAL A 423 -43.22 -119.73 -62.40
C VAL A 423 -44.36 -118.70 -62.44
N GLU A 424 -45.54 -118.88 -61.83
CA GLU A 424 -46.63 -117.88 -61.93
C GLU A 424 -46.32 -116.58 -61.19
N LYS A 425 -45.71 -116.70 -60.02
CA LYS A 425 -45.32 -115.52 -59.25
C LYS A 425 -44.04 -114.91 -59.75
N ILE A 426 -43.15 -115.74 -60.26
CA ILE A 426 -42.07 -115.22 -61.08
C ILE A 426 -42.63 -114.52 -62.31
N LYS A 427 -43.70 -115.04 -62.93
CA LYS A 427 -44.40 -114.41 -64.06
C LYS A 427 -45.09 -113.12 -63.69
N SER A 428 -45.79 -112.99 -62.56
CA SER A 428 -46.39 -111.71 -62.22
C SER A 428 -45.29 -110.68 -61.91
N ILE A 429 -44.29 -111.09 -61.11
CA ILE A 429 -43.11 -110.26 -60.78
C ILE A 429 -42.38 -109.88 -62.07
N ASP A 430 -42.29 -110.77 -63.06
CA ASP A 430 -41.66 -110.50 -64.36
C ASP A 430 -42.52 -109.61 -65.25
N LYS A 431 -43.83 -109.85 -65.34
CA LYS A 431 -44.74 -109.07 -66.19
C LYS A 431 -44.84 -107.63 -65.70
N GLU A 432 -44.82 -107.42 -64.38
CA GLU A 432 -44.69 -106.09 -63.78
C GLU A 432 -43.29 -105.50 -64.01
N ILE A 433 -42.24 -106.29 -63.84
CA ILE A 433 -40.89 -105.84 -64.20
C ILE A 433 -40.83 -105.43 -65.68
N LEU A 434 -41.61 -106.08 -66.55
CA LEU A 434 -41.73 -105.73 -67.97
C LEU A 434 -42.48 -104.41 -68.17
N GLU A 435 -43.50 -104.13 -67.36
CA GLU A 435 -44.21 -102.85 -67.39
C GLU A 435 -43.35 -101.69 -66.88
N LEU A 436 -42.75 -101.85 -65.70
CA LEU A 436 -41.91 -100.82 -65.08
C LEU A 436 -40.68 -100.49 -65.95
N LYS A 437 -40.00 -101.49 -66.51
CA LYS A 437 -38.89 -101.24 -67.43
C LYS A 437 -39.32 -100.57 -68.74
N LYS A 438 -40.51 -100.90 -69.30
CA LYS A 438 -41.04 -100.18 -70.48
C LYS A 438 -41.22 -98.69 -70.18
N GLY A 439 -41.76 -98.38 -69.00
CA GLY A 439 -41.95 -97.01 -68.50
C GLY A 439 -40.65 -96.20 -68.47
N PHE A 440 -39.58 -96.77 -67.91
CA PHE A 440 -38.27 -96.11 -67.83
C PHE A 440 -37.74 -95.72 -69.21
N LYS A 441 -37.85 -96.63 -70.18
CA LYS A 441 -37.39 -96.38 -71.56
C LYS A 441 -38.18 -95.26 -72.24
N THR A 442 -39.46 -95.09 -71.94
CA THR A 442 -40.28 -93.98 -72.46
C THR A 442 -39.76 -92.62 -71.98
N ILE A 443 -39.37 -92.52 -70.71
CA ILE A 443 -38.93 -91.25 -70.11
C ILE A 443 -37.56 -90.85 -70.65
N GLU A 444 -36.61 -91.79 -70.74
CA GLU A 444 -35.28 -91.49 -71.26
C GLU A 444 -35.31 -91.00 -72.72
N ASN A 445 -36.24 -91.53 -73.53
CA ASN A 445 -36.42 -91.11 -74.92
C ASN A 445 -37.01 -89.71 -75.05
N LEU A 446 -37.99 -89.35 -74.21
CA LEU A 446 -38.53 -87.98 -74.18
C LEU A 446 -37.45 -86.96 -73.81
N PHE A 447 -36.56 -87.31 -72.88
CA PHE A 447 -35.46 -86.44 -72.47
C PHE A 447 -34.47 -86.15 -73.62
N LYS A 448 -34.15 -87.15 -74.45
CA LYS A 448 -33.26 -86.96 -75.61
C LYS A 448 -33.89 -86.10 -76.70
N THR A 449 -35.20 -86.20 -76.94
CA THR A 449 -35.88 -85.37 -77.95
C THR A 449 -35.89 -83.89 -77.56
N GLU A 450 -36.21 -83.55 -76.31
CA GLU A 450 -36.30 -82.14 -75.93
C GLU A 450 -34.94 -81.45 -75.80
N ASN A 451 -33.88 -82.18 -75.43
CA ASN A 451 -32.53 -81.60 -75.45
C ASN A 451 -32.07 -81.22 -76.86
N LYS A 452 -32.50 -81.94 -77.91
CA LYS A 452 -32.16 -81.58 -79.29
C LYS A 452 -32.86 -80.29 -79.75
N GLU A 453 -34.08 -80.02 -79.30
CA GLU A 453 -34.78 -78.78 -79.68
C GLU A 453 -34.19 -77.54 -79.03
N ILE A 454 -33.78 -77.61 -77.76
CA ILE A 454 -33.18 -76.47 -77.04
C ILE A 454 -31.91 -75.95 -77.71
N ILE A 455 -31.06 -76.85 -78.19
CA ILE A 455 -29.82 -76.46 -78.90
C ILE A 455 -30.14 -75.69 -80.19
N ARG A 456 -31.22 -76.06 -80.91
CA ARG A 456 -31.63 -75.39 -82.15
C ARG A 456 -32.13 -73.96 -81.89
N ILE A 457 -32.98 -73.77 -80.87
CA ILE A 457 -33.59 -72.48 -80.55
C ILE A 457 -32.53 -71.48 -80.04
N ASN A 458 -31.56 -71.93 -79.23
CA ASN A 458 -30.45 -71.09 -78.76
C ASN A 458 -29.60 -70.48 -79.89
N LYS A 459 -29.42 -71.20 -81.01
CA LYS A 459 -28.64 -70.67 -82.14
C LYS A 459 -29.35 -69.51 -82.86
N LEU A 460 -30.67 -69.62 -83.06
CA LEU A 460 -31.47 -68.59 -83.74
C LEU A 460 -31.56 -67.29 -82.91
N PHE A 461 -31.66 -67.41 -81.58
CA PHE A 461 -31.69 -66.26 -80.67
C PHE A 461 -30.40 -65.41 -80.72
N SER A 462 -29.23 -66.06 -80.77
CA SER A 462 -27.94 -65.36 -80.86
C SER A 462 -27.77 -64.54 -82.14
N GLU A 463 -28.31 -65.00 -83.28
CA GLU A 463 -28.20 -64.28 -84.56
C GLU A 463 -29.03 -62.99 -84.53
N LYS A 464 -30.30 -63.06 -84.09
CA LYS A 464 -31.20 -61.88 -84.05
C LYS A 464 -30.77 -60.82 -83.03
N SER A 465 -30.07 -61.22 -81.95
CA SER A 465 -29.49 -60.29 -80.97
C SER A 465 -28.42 -59.36 -81.60
N LYS A 466 -27.58 -59.88 -82.50
CA LYS A 466 -26.54 -59.08 -83.19
C LYS A 466 -27.14 -58.04 -84.14
N ASP A 467 -28.14 -58.42 -84.93
CA ASP A 467 -28.77 -57.50 -85.89
C ASP A 467 -29.39 -56.29 -85.18
N LEU A 468 -30.09 -56.52 -84.06
CA LEU A 468 -30.75 -55.48 -83.26
C LEU A 468 -29.79 -54.38 -82.77
N SER A 469 -28.60 -54.77 -82.30
CA SER A 469 -27.57 -53.83 -81.85
C SER A 469 -27.07 -52.91 -82.97
N THR A 470 -26.87 -53.44 -84.18
CA THR A 470 -26.29 -52.67 -85.30
C THR A 470 -27.23 -51.57 -85.82
N ASP A 471 -28.53 -51.85 -85.87
CA ASP A 471 -29.50 -50.87 -86.33
C ASP A 471 -29.78 -49.77 -85.27
N GLU A 472 -29.74 -50.09 -83.96
CA GLU A 472 -29.94 -49.10 -82.88
C GLU A 472 -28.84 -48.02 -82.88
N ILE A 473 -27.58 -48.37 -83.21
CA ILE A 473 -26.47 -47.41 -83.32
C ILE A 473 -26.70 -46.43 -84.48
N LYS A 474 -27.10 -46.91 -85.66
CA LYS A 474 -27.35 -46.06 -86.84
C LYS A 474 -28.48 -45.06 -86.61
N TYR A 475 -29.56 -45.48 -85.96
CA TYR A 475 -30.69 -44.62 -85.62
C TYR A 475 -30.27 -43.43 -84.74
N ASN A 476 -29.51 -43.70 -83.67
CA ASN A 476 -29.08 -42.65 -82.73
C ASN A 476 -28.12 -41.65 -83.38
N SER A 477 -27.23 -42.09 -84.27
CA SER A 477 -26.31 -41.20 -85.00
C SER A 477 -27.04 -40.19 -85.89
N LEU A 478 -27.95 -40.66 -86.75
CA LEU A 478 -28.70 -39.79 -87.67
C LEU A 478 -29.63 -38.82 -86.92
N LYS A 479 -30.26 -39.25 -85.83
CA LYS A 479 -31.13 -38.40 -85.00
C LYS A 479 -30.36 -37.23 -84.39
N ASN A 480 -29.17 -37.49 -83.84
CA ASN A 480 -28.33 -36.46 -83.22
C ASN A 480 -27.85 -35.44 -84.25
N ASN A 481 -27.47 -35.87 -85.46
CA ASN A 481 -27.04 -34.96 -86.52
C ASN A 481 -28.14 -33.97 -86.93
N ILE A 482 -29.38 -34.44 -87.09
CA ILE A 482 -30.52 -33.58 -87.45
C ILE A 482 -30.79 -32.52 -86.35
N GLU A 483 -30.72 -32.93 -85.09
CA GLU A 483 -30.96 -32.01 -83.97
C GLU A 483 -29.88 -30.92 -83.89
N SER A 484 -28.62 -31.27 -84.20
CA SER A 484 -27.52 -30.30 -84.25
C SER A 484 -27.69 -29.24 -85.34
N LEU A 485 -28.06 -29.65 -86.56
CA LEU A 485 -28.27 -28.74 -87.69
C LEU A 485 -29.47 -27.81 -87.47
N LYS A 486 -30.56 -28.30 -86.85
CA LYS A 486 -31.73 -27.46 -86.53
C LYS A 486 -31.38 -26.32 -85.57
N LYS A 487 -30.58 -26.59 -84.53
CA LYS A 487 -30.10 -25.58 -83.58
C LYS A 487 -29.23 -24.52 -84.27
N GLU A 488 -28.37 -24.92 -85.20
CA GLU A 488 -27.55 -23.99 -85.97
C GLU A 488 -28.39 -23.04 -86.85
N MET A 489 -29.41 -23.57 -87.52
CA MET A 489 -30.32 -22.77 -88.35
C MET A 489 -31.11 -21.73 -87.55
N GLU A 490 -31.57 -22.10 -86.35
CA GLU A 490 -32.30 -21.19 -85.46
C GLU A 490 -31.43 -20.01 -85.01
N TYR A 491 -30.18 -20.30 -84.63
CA TYR A 491 -29.20 -19.26 -84.28
C TYR A 491 -28.98 -18.27 -85.44
N LYS A 492 -28.77 -18.76 -86.66
CA LYS A 492 -28.56 -17.90 -87.83
C LYS A 492 -29.80 -17.04 -88.14
N ASN A 493 -31.01 -17.59 -88.02
CA ASN A 493 -32.25 -16.82 -88.22
C ASN A 493 -32.42 -15.69 -87.21
N ALA A 494 -32.07 -15.92 -85.93
CA ALA A 494 -32.09 -14.88 -84.92
C ALA A 494 -31.13 -13.72 -85.26
N THR A 495 -29.91 -14.05 -85.74
CA THR A 495 -28.94 -13.02 -86.15
C THR A 495 -29.44 -12.17 -87.31
N TYR A 496 -30.12 -12.78 -88.31
CA TYR A 496 -30.65 -12.06 -89.46
C TYR A 496 -31.71 -11.01 -89.06
N LYS A 497 -32.67 -11.39 -88.21
CA LYS A 497 -33.72 -10.47 -87.74
C LYS A 497 -33.15 -9.31 -86.93
N SER A 498 -32.17 -9.58 -86.07
CA SER A 498 -31.50 -8.57 -85.26
C SER A 498 -30.79 -7.51 -86.12
N ASN A 499 -30.02 -7.96 -87.12
CA ASN A 499 -29.31 -7.04 -88.02
C ASN A 499 -30.26 -6.15 -88.81
N LYS A 500 -31.39 -6.69 -89.30
CA LYS A 500 -32.39 -5.91 -90.05
C LYS A 500 -33.00 -4.77 -89.22
N ARG A 501 -33.25 -5.01 -87.93
CA ARG A 501 -33.76 -3.97 -87.01
C ARG A 501 -32.73 -2.86 -86.79
N ARG A 502 -31.46 -3.24 -86.56
CA ARG A 502 -30.35 -2.29 -86.36
C ARG A 502 -30.17 -1.34 -87.55
N ILE A 503 -30.31 -1.85 -88.78
CA ILE A 503 -30.23 -1.02 -90.00
C ILE A 503 -31.31 0.08 -90.01
N ALA A 504 -32.57 -0.27 -89.69
CA ALA A 504 -33.67 0.69 -89.71
C ALA A 504 -33.50 1.81 -88.67
N GLU A 505 -33.06 1.44 -87.45
CA GLU A 505 -32.78 2.40 -86.38
C GLU A 505 -31.62 3.34 -86.74
N ASN A 506 -30.56 2.83 -87.37
CA ASN A 506 -29.43 3.65 -87.80
C ASN A 506 -29.80 4.67 -88.89
N ILE A 507 -30.69 4.33 -89.82
CA ILE A 507 -31.15 5.24 -90.89
C ILE A 507 -31.94 6.43 -90.32
N ASP A 508 -32.81 6.21 -89.33
CA ASP A 508 -33.55 7.30 -88.70
C ASP A 508 -32.62 8.26 -87.93
N ASN A 509 -31.63 7.71 -87.23
CA ASN A 509 -30.61 8.49 -86.53
C ASN A 509 -29.74 9.34 -87.47
N LEU A 510 -29.45 8.83 -88.67
CA LEU A 510 -28.71 9.56 -89.69
C LEU A 510 -29.44 10.85 -90.11
N LYS A 511 -30.73 10.75 -90.45
CA LYS A 511 -31.56 11.89 -90.89
C LYS A 511 -31.72 12.97 -89.83
N LYS A 512 -31.84 12.59 -88.56
CA LYS A 512 -31.91 13.53 -87.44
C LYS A 512 -30.61 14.30 -87.29
N SER A 513 -29.47 13.61 -87.40
CA SER A 513 -28.14 14.21 -87.27
C SER A 513 -27.87 15.23 -88.38
N GLU A 514 -28.24 14.93 -89.63
CA GLU A 514 -28.05 15.85 -90.77
C GLU A 514 -28.84 17.17 -90.61
N LYS A 515 -30.07 17.12 -90.10
CA LYS A 515 -30.89 18.33 -89.86
C LYS A 515 -30.33 19.23 -88.76
N GLU A 516 -29.68 18.66 -87.74
CA GLU A 516 -29.07 19.46 -86.67
C GLU A 516 -27.84 20.22 -87.15
N VAL A 517 -27.02 19.64 -88.03
CA VAL A 517 -25.80 20.28 -88.56
C VAL A 517 -26.15 21.56 -89.33
N VAL A 518 -27.15 21.54 -90.21
CA VAL A 518 -27.56 22.71 -91.01
C VAL A 518 -28.02 23.88 -90.15
N LYS A 519 -28.76 23.62 -89.06
CA LYS A 519 -29.21 24.67 -88.13
C LYS A 519 -28.04 25.30 -87.38
N ILE A 520 -27.02 24.51 -87.04
CA ILE A 520 -25.85 25.00 -86.33
C ILE A 520 -25.04 25.97 -87.21
N ASP A 521 -24.96 25.70 -88.52
CA ASP A 521 -24.22 26.54 -89.47
C ASP A 521 -24.85 27.93 -89.61
N THR A 522 -26.17 28.00 -89.84
CA THR A 522 -26.89 29.28 -89.98
C THR A 522 -26.81 30.16 -88.73
N ASP A 523 -26.80 29.55 -87.55
CA ASP A 523 -26.63 30.26 -86.28
C ASP A 523 -25.21 30.82 -86.10
N THR A 524 -24.21 30.17 -86.68
CA THR A 524 -22.80 30.55 -86.52
C THR A 524 -22.50 31.84 -87.27
N ASP A 525 -23.03 32.01 -88.48
CA ASP A 525 -22.85 33.21 -89.30
C ASP A 525 -23.44 34.49 -88.67
N SER A 526 -24.62 34.36 -88.02
CA SER A 526 -25.26 35.47 -87.32
C SER A 526 -24.45 35.94 -86.10
N ASN A 527 -23.84 34.99 -85.39
CA ASN A 527 -23.01 35.28 -84.22
C ASN A 527 -21.70 35.99 -84.60
N ASP A 528 -21.10 35.69 -85.76
CA ASP A 528 -19.84 36.30 -86.20
C ASP A 528 -19.98 37.81 -86.46
N ASN A 529 -21.08 38.24 -87.07
CA ASN A 529 -21.36 39.66 -87.25
C ASN A 529 -21.57 40.42 -85.93
N SER A 530 -22.10 39.72 -84.92
CA SER A 530 -22.28 40.30 -83.58
C SER A 530 -20.95 40.40 -82.82
N LEU A 531 -20.04 39.45 -83.03
CA LEU A 531 -18.72 39.42 -82.42
C LEU A 531 -17.85 40.62 -82.84
N ILE A 532 -17.87 40.97 -84.13
CA ILE A 532 -17.09 42.10 -84.67
C ILE A 532 -17.48 43.42 -83.99
N LYS A 533 -18.78 43.67 -83.79
CA LYS A 533 -19.26 44.88 -83.10
C LYS A 533 -18.78 44.96 -81.65
N LEU A 534 -18.74 43.82 -80.95
CA LEU A 534 -18.25 43.76 -79.57
C LEU A 534 -16.74 44.02 -79.47
N TYR A 535 -15.95 43.58 -80.47
CA TYR A 535 -14.51 43.88 -80.53
C TYR A 535 -14.21 45.38 -80.69
N ASP A 536 -15.03 46.11 -81.44
CA ASP A 536 -14.91 47.57 -81.56
C ASP A 536 -15.27 48.30 -80.24
N GLU A 537 -16.30 47.84 -79.54
CA GLU A 537 -16.69 48.36 -78.22
C GLU A 537 -15.61 48.10 -77.15
N LYS A 538 -14.92 46.95 -77.23
CA LYS A 538 -13.78 46.61 -76.38
C LYS A 538 -12.65 47.62 -76.56
N SER A 539 -12.20 47.85 -77.79
CA SER A 539 -11.08 48.75 -78.11
C SER A 539 -11.31 50.19 -77.60
N LYS A 540 -12.54 50.70 -77.72
CA LYS A 540 -12.90 52.01 -77.16
C LYS A 540 -12.85 52.02 -75.63
N SER A 541 -13.41 50.99 -74.99
CA SER A 541 -13.45 50.89 -73.53
C SER A 541 -12.05 50.71 -72.91
N GLU A 542 -11.14 50.00 -73.58
CA GLU A 542 -9.74 49.83 -73.15
C GLU A 542 -8.96 51.16 -73.18
N LYS A 543 -9.12 51.96 -74.23
CA LYS A 543 -8.46 53.29 -74.31
C LYS A 543 -8.95 54.25 -73.25
N ASP A 544 -10.25 54.24 -72.96
CA ASP A 544 -10.83 55.07 -71.90
C ASP A 544 -10.37 54.60 -70.51
N LEU A 545 -10.25 53.29 -70.29
CA LEU A 545 -9.75 52.73 -69.04
C LEU A 545 -8.27 53.13 -68.80
N GLN A 546 -7.41 52.98 -69.81
CA GLN A 546 -5.98 53.31 -69.69
C GLN A 546 -5.74 54.76 -69.27
N LYS A 547 -6.45 55.71 -69.89
CA LYS A 547 -6.33 57.14 -69.55
C LYS A 547 -6.73 57.42 -68.10
N PHE A 548 -7.81 56.79 -67.62
CA PHE A 548 -8.25 56.93 -66.23
C PHE A 548 -7.33 56.22 -65.23
N GLU A 549 -6.72 55.09 -65.61
CA GLU A 549 -5.72 54.40 -64.79
C GLU A 549 -4.48 55.27 -64.57
N ASP A 550 -3.97 55.93 -65.62
CA ASP A 550 -2.81 56.82 -65.51
C ASP A 550 -3.08 58.01 -64.57
N GLU A 551 -4.27 58.61 -64.63
CA GLU A 551 -4.69 59.68 -63.71
C GLU A 551 -4.84 59.16 -62.27
N TYR A 552 -5.43 57.98 -62.09
CA TYR A 552 -5.58 57.35 -60.78
C TYR A 552 -4.22 57.06 -60.13
N TYR A 553 -3.26 56.49 -60.86
CA TYR A 553 -1.94 56.16 -60.31
C TYR A 553 -1.11 57.40 -59.97
N LYS A 554 -1.23 58.50 -60.73
CA LYS A 554 -0.59 59.78 -60.39
C LYS A 554 -1.14 60.39 -59.09
N LEU A 555 -2.46 60.32 -58.89
CA LEU A 555 -3.07 60.80 -57.65
C LEU A 555 -2.70 59.90 -56.46
N LYS A 556 -2.69 58.57 -56.68
CA LYS A 556 -2.29 57.58 -55.68
C LYS A 556 -0.83 57.68 -55.26
N SER A 557 0.09 57.95 -56.19
CA SER A 557 1.51 58.16 -55.85
C SER A 557 1.70 59.41 -54.99
N THR A 558 0.97 60.48 -55.28
CA THR A 558 0.96 61.71 -54.47
C THR A 558 0.43 61.45 -53.06
N ILE A 559 -0.67 60.68 -52.94
CA ILE A 559 -1.22 60.24 -51.64
C ILE A 559 -0.21 59.41 -50.86
N ASN A 560 0.50 58.49 -51.51
CA ASN A 560 1.51 57.65 -50.86
C ASN A 560 2.70 58.48 -50.33
N LEU A 561 3.15 59.49 -51.09
CA LEU A 561 4.21 60.41 -50.66
C LEU A 561 3.75 61.30 -49.49
N ASP A 562 2.50 61.75 -49.49
CA ASP A 562 1.94 62.48 -48.37
C ASP A 562 1.80 61.57 -47.12
N ASP A 563 1.32 60.33 -47.28
CA ASP A 563 1.25 59.31 -46.21
C ASP A 563 2.64 59.00 -45.62
N SER A 564 3.68 58.88 -46.45
CA SER A 564 5.05 58.69 -45.94
C SER A 564 5.55 59.92 -45.17
N SER A 565 5.28 61.13 -45.67
CA SER A 565 5.64 62.36 -44.96
C SER A 565 4.89 62.52 -43.64
N ILE A 566 3.63 62.06 -43.56
CA ILE A 566 2.85 62.04 -42.32
C ILE A 566 3.42 61.04 -41.33
N LYS A 567 3.84 59.84 -41.77
CA LYS A 567 4.51 58.88 -40.90
C LYS A 567 5.81 59.42 -40.31
N GLU A 568 6.62 60.12 -41.10
CA GLU A 568 7.84 60.78 -40.59
C GLU A 568 7.51 61.86 -39.56
N LEU A 569 6.47 62.68 -39.80
CA LEU A 569 6.00 63.68 -38.84
C LEU A 569 5.38 63.04 -37.59
N GLN A 570 4.68 61.91 -37.70
CA GLN A 570 4.17 61.13 -36.57
C GLN A 570 5.32 60.59 -35.73
N ASN A 571 6.34 59.98 -36.34
CA ASN A 571 7.52 59.52 -35.61
C ASN A 571 8.22 60.68 -34.89
N LYS A 572 8.38 61.85 -35.55
CA LYS A 572 8.92 63.05 -34.89
C LYS A 572 8.05 63.54 -33.73
N LYS A 573 6.72 63.51 -33.89
CA LYS A 573 5.77 63.85 -32.81
C LYS A 573 5.92 62.89 -31.64
N ASP A 574 6.01 61.59 -31.88
CA ASP A 574 6.12 60.58 -30.83
C ASP A 574 7.47 60.66 -30.10
N ILE A 575 8.56 60.91 -30.82
CA ILE A 575 9.87 61.21 -30.22
C ILE A 575 9.77 62.47 -29.32
N ASN A 576 9.13 63.53 -29.81
CA ASN A 576 8.94 64.75 -29.03
C ASN A 576 8.03 64.54 -27.82
N LEU A 577 6.98 63.73 -27.94
CA LEU A 577 6.09 63.38 -26.82
C LEU A 577 6.83 62.58 -25.75
N ASN A 578 7.59 61.56 -26.15
CA ASN A 578 8.41 60.79 -25.22
C ASN A 578 9.42 61.70 -24.50
N LEU A 579 10.06 62.63 -25.23
CA LEU A 579 10.98 63.59 -24.64
C LEU A 579 10.26 64.59 -23.72
N ILE A 580 9.04 65.01 -24.05
CA ILE A 580 8.20 65.85 -23.18
C ILE A 580 7.84 65.10 -21.90
N ASP A 581 7.43 63.84 -22.01
CA ASP A 581 7.07 63.02 -20.86
C ASP A 581 8.30 62.74 -19.98
N GLU A 582 9.46 62.46 -20.57
CA GLU A 582 10.73 62.33 -19.86
C GLU A 582 11.11 63.64 -19.16
N LEU A 583 11.02 64.78 -19.83
CA LEU A 583 11.30 66.09 -19.24
C LEU A 583 10.27 66.46 -18.15
N LYS A 584 8.99 66.13 -18.32
CA LYS A 584 7.94 66.33 -17.31
C LYS A 584 8.16 65.44 -16.09
N SER A 585 8.53 64.17 -16.29
CA SER A 585 8.94 63.28 -15.21
C SER A 585 10.14 63.89 -14.48
N ASN A 586 11.21 64.24 -15.18
CA ASN A 586 12.39 64.85 -14.58
C ASN A 586 12.09 66.16 -13.82
N ILE A 587 11.20 67.01 -14.35
CA ILE A 587 10.74 68.22 -13.67
C ILE A 587 9.96 67.87 -12.41
N TYR A 588 9.03 66.92 -12.51
CA TYR A 588 8.22 66.46 -11.39
C TYR A 588 9.09 65.80 -10.30
N ASP A 589 10.04 64.96 -10.70
CA ASP A 589 11.01 64.31 -9.82
C ASP A 589 11.88 65.36 -9.11
N ASN A 590 12.33 66.38 -9.83
CA ASN A 590 13.07 67.52 -9.25
C ASN A 590 12.19 68.41 -8.34
N GLU A 591 10.89 68.59 -8.65
CA GLU A 591 9.93 69.32 -7.80
C GLU A 591 9.59 68.53 -6.53
N ILE A 592 9.45 67.21 -6.64
CA ILE A 592 9.36 66.31 -5.48
C ILE A 592 10.65 66.38 -4.70
N GLU A 593 11.81 66.32 -5.33
CA GLU A 593 13.09 66.39 -4.64
C GLU A 593 13.19 67.70 -3.85
N LEU A 594 12.86 68.84 -4.46
CA LEU A 594 12.81 70.15 -3.80
C LEU A 594 11.83 70.18 -2.63
N ASN A 595 10.58 69.75 -2.84
CA ASN A 595 9.58 69.70 -1.77
C ASN A 595 9.97 68.71 -0.66
N SER A 596 10.60 67.59 -1.01
CA SER A 596 11.05 66.58 -0.05
C SER A 596 12.22 67.11 0.78
N VAL A 597 13.13 67.87 0.17
CA VAL A 597 14.24 68.53 0.87
C VAL A 597 13.69 69.60 1.81
N GLU A 598 12.71 70.39 1.36
CA GLU A 598 12.05 71.43 2.15
C GLU A 598 11.25 70.85 3.32
N GLN A 599 10.39 69.85 3.06
CA GLN A 599 9.63 69.14 4.10
C GLN A 599 10.55 68.40 5.07
N ARG A 600 11.63 67.77 4.59
CA ARG A 600 12.60 67.12 5.47
C ARG A 600 13.27 68.14 6.40
N LEU A 601 13.69 69.29 5.88
CA LEU A 601 14.26 70.36 6.71
C LEU A 601 13.26 70.89 7.74
N SER A 602 12.01 71.10 7.34
CA SER A 602 10.95 71.59 8.23
C SER A 602 10.55 70.55 9.29
N ILE A 603 10.38 69.29 8.93
CA ILE A 603 9.93 68.23 9.87
C ILE A 603 11.06 67.78 10.79
N GLU A 604 12.27 67.57 10.26
CA GLU A 604 13.37 67.02 11.06
C GLU A 604 14.08 68.09 11.92
N PHE A 605 14.08 69.35 11.48
CA PHE A 605 14.86 70.41 12.13
C PHE A 605 14.08 71.67 12.49
N ASP A 606 12.80 71.77 12.12
CA ASP A 606 11.95 72.95 12.35
C ASP A 606 12.55 74.24 11.77
N LEU A 607 13.21 74.12 10.61
CA LEU A 607 13.90 75.20 9.91
C LEU A 607 13.27 75.46 8.54
N ASP A 608 13.09 76.74 8.20
CA ASP A 608 12.71 77.18 6.85
C ASP A 608 13.98 77.36 6.00
N ILE A 609 14.00 76.69 4.84
CA ILE A 609 15.11 76.70 3.88
C ILE A 609 15.48 78.12 3.43
N ASN A 610 14.53 79.05 3.43
CA ASN A 610 14.74 80.45 3.01
C ASN A 610 15.42 81.31 4.09
N THR A 611 15.40 80.87 5.35
CA THR A 611 15.97 81.62 6.50
C THR A 611 17.38 81.17 6.88
N CYS A 612 17.81 79.99 6.39
CA CYS A 612 19.09 79.40 6.70
C CYS A 612 20.23 80.04 5.87
N LYS A 613 21.33 80.41 6.52
CA LYS A 613 22.55 80.87 5.84
C LYS A 613 23.50 79.69 5.67
N ALA A 614 23.83 79.36 4.42
CA ALA A 614 24.88 78.39 4.12
C ALA A 614 26.24 78.90 4.61
N ASP A 615 27.01 78.02 5.25
CA ASP A 615 28.40 78.31 5.57
C ASP A 615 29.23 78.20 4.28
N LYS A 616 29.69 79.34 3.77
CA LYS A 616 30.36 79.43 2.45
C LYS A 616 31.68 78.66 2.40
N ASP A 617 32.24 78.31 3.55
CA ASP A 617 33.53 77.62 3.65
C ASP A 617 33.38 76.10 3.85
N PHE A 618 32.16 75.59 4.02
CA PHE A 618 31.89 74.17 4.32
C PHE A 618 32.32 73.20 3.19
N PHE A 619 32.24 73.65 1.94
CA PHE A 619 32.59 72.83 0.76
C PHE A 619 33.95 73.20 0.14
N LYS A 620 34.78 74.00 0.81
CA LYS A 620 36.10 74.41 0.26
C LYS A 620 37.04 73.22 0.02
N ASP A 621 37.02 72.23 0.91
CA ASP A 621 37.93 71.08 0.90
C ASP A 621 37.25 69.77 0.43
N SER A 622 35.98 69.78 0.02
CA SER A 622 35.22 68.55 -0.30
C SER A 622 34.07 68.78 -1.28
N SER A 623 33.82 67.82 -2.18
CA SER A 623 32.71 67.89 -3.14
C SER A 623 31.34 67.63 -2.50
N VAL A 624 30.28 68.18 -3.11
CA VAL A 624 28.89 68.00 -2.65
C VAL A 624 28.51 66.52 -2.60
N ASP A 625 28.90 65.72 -3.59
CA ASP A 625 28.65 64.27 -3.61
C ASP A 625 29.35 63.52 -2.47
N SER A 626 30.57 63.92 -2.12
CA SER A 626 31.27 63.32 -0.97
C SER A 626 30.53 63.60 0.34
N MET A 627 29.89 64.77 0.45
CA MET A 627 29.13 65.16 1.63
C MET A 627 27.71 64.57 1.64
N ILE A 628 27.09 64.35 0.47
CA ILE A 628 25.84 63.57 0.36
C ILE A 628 26.09 62.11 0.78
N ASN A 629 27.16 61.49 0.29
CA ASN A 629 27.53 60.14 0.71
C ASN A 629 27.82 60.09 2.20
N ARG A 630 28.52 61.09 2.75
CA ARG A 630 28.73 61.18 4.19
C ARG A 630 27.41 61.37 4.97
N ARG A 631 26.47 62.17 4.45
CA ARG A 631 25.12 62.35 5.01
C ARG A 631 24.36 61.04 5.02
N GLU A 632 24.29 60.32 3.89
CA GLU A 632 23.60 59.04 3.79
C GLU A 632 24.29 57.97 4.64
N GLU A 633 25.62 57.93 4.68
CA GLU A 633 26.34 57.06 5.61
C GLU A 633 25.97 57.34 7.06
N LEU A 634 25.88 58.61 7.46
CA LEU A 634 25.49 58.99 8.80
C LEU A 634 24.00 58.70 9.05
N LYS A 635 23.12 58.94 8.07
CA LYS A 635 21.69 58.61 8.12
C LYS A 635 21.48 57.12 8.29
N GLU A 636 22.13 56.31 7.45
CA GLU A 636 22.13 54.86 7.57
C GLU A 636 22.71 54.43 8.90
N LYS A 637 23.81 55.03 9.36
CA LYS A 637 24.37 54.72 10.69
C LYS A 637 23.36 55.05 11.79
N ILE A 638 22.58 56.12 11.67
CA ILE A 638 21.53 56.55 12.61
C ILE A 638 20.29 55.64 12.53
N GLU A 639 19.80 55.30 11.34
CA GLU A 639 18.65 54.40 11.14
C GLU A 639 19.00 52.96 11.50
N LYS A 640 20.21 52.48 11.17
CA LYS A 640 20.74 51.17 11.63
C LYS A 640 20.84 51.12 13.15
N ILE A 641 21.03 52.26 13.80
CA ILE A 641 20.93 52.37 15.27
C ILE A 641 19.46 52.34 15.71
N GLY A 642 18.55 53.02 15.00
CA GLY A 642 17.10 52.94 15.21
C GLY A 642 16.58 53.79 16.37
N GLN A 643 15.41 53.43 16.91
CA GLN A 643 14.86 54.11 18.09
C GLN A 643 15.74 53.82 19.30
N ILE A 644 16.46 54.84 19.74
CA ILE A 644 17.30 54.75 20.93
C ILE A 644 16.44 54.94 22.18
N ASN A 645 16.72 54.14 23.20
CA ASN A 645 16.17 54.38 24.52
C ASN A 645 17.07 55.40 25.25
N PRO A 646 16.56 56.60 25.61
CA PRO A 646 17.35 57.64 26.26
C PRO A 646 17.85 57.24 27.66
N LEU A 647 17.17 56.30 28.34
CA LEU A 647 17.59 55.76 29.65
C LEU A 647 18.51 54.54 29.53
N ALA A 648 18.85 54.09 28.32
CA ALA A 648 19.66 52.87 28.10
C ALA A 648 21.03 52.92 28.77
N MET A 649 21.62 54.10 28.89
CA MET A 649 22.94 54.27 29.52
C MET A 649 22.88 54.04 31.04
N GLU A 650 21.80 54.45 31.70
CA GLU A 650 21.56 54.24 33.14
C GLU A 650 21.16 52.79 33.40
N ALA A 651 20.21 52.26 32.63
CA ALA A 651 19.77 50.87 32.72
C ALA A 651 20.91 49.86 32.46
N TYR A 652 21.86 50.17 31.57
CA TYR A 652 23.04 49.33 31.36
C TYR A 652 23.92 49.22 32.62
N LYS A 653 24.09 50.30 33.38
CA LYS A 653 24.92 50.29 34.60
C LYS A 653 24.29 49.43 35.69
N GLU A 654 22.99 49.59 35.93
CA GLU A 654 22.26 48.82 36.95
C GLU A 654 22.25 47.31 36.64
N ILE A 655 21.97 46.94 35.39
CA ILE A 655 21.96 45.53 34.97
C ILE A 655 23.37 44.92 35.02
N LYS A 656 24.43 45.72 34.84
CA LYS A 656 25.82 45.26 34.99
C LYS A 656 26.17 44.85 36.41
N GLU A 657 25.78 45.65 37.39
CA GLU A 657 25.99 45.32 38.81
C GLU A 657 25.22 44.04 39.18
N ARG A 658 23.99 43.90 38.70
CA ARG A 658 23.18 42.68 38.91
C ARG A 658 23.78 41.44 38.25
N HIS A 659 24.33 41.56 37.04
CA HIS A 659 25.01 40.47 36.35
C HIS A 659 26.24 39.99 37.13
N GLU A 660 27.08 40.91 37.61
CA GLU A 660 28.27 40.59 38.40
C GLU A 660 27.91 39.84 39.69
N PHE A 661 26.81 40.23 40.35
CA PHE A 661 26.31 39.54 41.55
C PHE A 661 25.86 38.10 41.26
N ILE A 662 24.99 37.89 40.27
CA ILE A 662 24.40 36.56 39.99
C ILE A 662 25.46 35.60 39.39
N THR A 663 26.43 36.12 38.63
CA THR A 663 27.54 35.30 38.13
C THR A 663 28.35 34.69 39.27
N LYS A 664 28.52 35.44 40.36
CA LYS A 664 29.20 34.95 41.57
C LYS A 664 28.39 33.86 42.28
N GLU A 665 27.07 34.06 42.43
CA GLU A 665 26.19 33.01 43.01
C GLU A 665 26.22 31.71 42.18
N ARG A 666 26.31 31.81 40.85
CA ARG A 666 26.47 30.64 39.97
C ARG A 666 27.76 29.87 40.27
N GLU A 667 28.87 30.57 40.42
CA GLU A 667 30.17 29.97 40.74
C GLU A 667 30.12 29.24 42.09
N ASP A 668 29.51 29.85 43.11
CA ASP A 668 29.33 29.23 44.43
C ASP A 668 28.47 27.93 44.35
N LEU A 669 27.44 27.90 43.49
CA LEU A 669 26.59 26.72 43.28
C LEU A 669 27.33 25.59 42.53
N LEU A 670 28.18 25.92 41.55
CA LEU A 670 29.02 24.95 40.86
C LEU A 670 29.99 24.28 41.83
N GLU A 671 30.66 25.06 42.67
CA GLU A 671 31.56 24.52 43.70
C GLU A 671 30.83 23.62 44.70
N ALA A 672 29.61 24.01 45.12
CA ALA A 672 28.78 23.19 46.01
C ALA A 672 28.38 21.85 45.37
N LYS A 673 28.02 21.86 44.08
CA LYS A 673 27.71 20.64 43.32
C LYS A 673 28.91 19.69 43.25
N ASP A 674 30.08 20.20 42.92
CA ASP A 674 31.31 19.40 42.84
C ASP A 674 31.69 18.80 44.21
N SER A 675 31.51 19.55 45.29
CA SER A 675 31.71 19.02 46.64
C SER A 675 30.75 17.87 46.98
N LEU A 676 29.50 17.94 46.53
CA LEU A 676 28.51 16.88 46.76
C LEU A 676 28.82 15.63 45.92
N LEU A 677 29.32 15.79 44.69
CA LEU A 677 29.75 14.66 43.84
C LEU A 677 30.92 13.89 44.49
N LYS A 678 31.95 14.61 44.97
CA LYS A 678 33.07 14.00 45.72
C LYS A 678 32.58 13.23 46.95
N THR A 679 31.60 13.79 47.68
CA THR A 679 31.01 13.11 48.84
C THR A 679 30.33 11.79 48.46
N ILE A 680 29.71 11.71 47.27
CA ILE A 680 29.10 10.46 46.78
C ILE A 680 30.17 9.42 46.46
N GLU A 681 31.26 9.81 45.78
CA GLU A 681 32.37 8.91 45.47
C GLU A 681 32.99 8.33 46.75
N GLU A 682 33.22 9.17 47.77
CA GLU A 682 33.71 8.72 49.08
C GLU A 682 32.74 7.72 49.74
N ILE A 683 31.43 7.99 49.70
CA ILE A 683 30.41 7.07 50.23
C ILE A 683 30.44 5.72 49.52
N ASP A 684 30.61 5.70 48.20
CA ASP A 684 30.64 4.47 47.40
C ASP A 684 31.88 3.63 47.67
N ILE A 685 33.05 4.26 47.80
CA ILE A 685 34.30 3.55 48.16
C ILE A 685 34.14 2.86 49.51
N VAL A 686 33.69 3.60 50.53
CA VAL A 686 33.49 3.06 51.89
C VAL A 686 32.43 1.95 51.90
N ALA A 687 31.34 2.11 51.13
CA ALA A 687 30.30 1.09 51.01
C ALA A 687 30.83 -0.19 50.38
N LYS A 688 31.59 -0.09 49.27
CA LYS A 688 32.17 -1.24 48.56
C LYS A 688 33.12 -2.03 49.45
N GLU A 689 34.03 -1.35 50.17
CA GLU A 689 34.96 -2.00 51.09
C GLU A 689 34.22 -2.70 52.25
N SER A 690 33.21 -2.04 52.84
CA SER A 690 32.40 -2.63 53.90
C SER A 690 31.62 -3.86 53.42
N PHE A 691 31.16 -3.86 52.17
CA PHE A 691 30.40 -4.97 51.58
C PHE A 691 31.29 -6.19 51.41
N LEU A 692 32.42 -6.03 50.73
CA LEU A 692 33.35 -7.13 50.45
C LEU A 692 33.87 -7.76 51.76
N LYS A 693 34.23 -6.93 52.74
CA LYS A 693 34.65 -7.41 54.07
C LYS A 693 33.56 -8.20 54.79
N SER A 694 32.30 -7.80 54.63
CA SER A 694 31.16 -8.48 55.22
C SER A 694 30.80 -9.77 54.47
N PHE A 695 30.87 -9.74 53.14
CA PHE A 695 30.63 -10.87 52.26
C PHE A 695 31.60 -12.03 52.56
N GLU A 696 32.90 -11.75 52.65
CA GLU A 696 33.91 -12.76 52.99
C GLU A 696 33.69 -13.38 54.38
N LYS A 697 33.26 -12.57 55.35
CA LYS A 697 32.88 -13.09 56.68
C LYS A 697 31.65 -13.99 56.62
N ILE A 698 30.61 -13.59 55.87
CA ILE A 698 29.40 -14.41 55.69
C ILE A 698 29.75 -15.72 54.99
N LYS A 699 30.61 -15.69 53.96
CA LYS A 699 31.11 -16.86 53.25
C LYS A 699 31.80 -17.86 54.18
N SER A 700 32.70 -17.39 55.04
CA SER A 700 33.35 -18.23 56.06
C SER A 700 32.35 -18.79 57.10
N ASN A 701 31.40 -17.96 57.55
CA ASN A 701 30.35 -18.39 58.48
C ASN A 701 29.42 -19.43 57.84
N PHE A 702 29.11 -19.27 56.55
CA PHE A 702 28.25 -20.17 55.79
C PHE A 702 28.86 -21.56 55.70
N LYS A 703 30.14 -21.65 55.36
CA LYS A 703 30.88 -22.92 55.36
C LYS A 703 30.86 -23.61 56.72
N THR A 704 31.01 -22.84 57.81
CA THR A 704 31.01 -23.36 59.17
C THR A 704 29.63 -23.87 59.60
N VAL A 705 28.57 -23.09 59.35
CA VAL A 705 27.20 -23.44 59.72
C VAL A 705 26.65 -24.57 58.86
N PHE A 706 26.95 -24.56 57.56
CA PHE A 706 26.54 -25.61 56.62
C PHE A 706 27.11 -26.97 57.04
N ARG A 707 28.41 -27.07 57.34
CA ARG A 707 29.03 -28.31 57.86
C ARG A 707 28.40 -28.77 59.17
N SER A 708 28.05 -27.84 60.06
CA SER A 708 27.37 -28.17 61.31
C SER A 708 25.94 -28.68 61.14
N LEU A 709 25.21 -28.28 60.09
CA LEU A 709 23.86 -28.76 59.77
C LEU A 709 23.87 -30.04 58.95
N PHE A 710 24.89 -30.22 58.13
CA PHE A 710 25.08 -31.42 57.31
C PHE A 710 26.10 -32.37 57.97
N THR A 711 27.10 -32.86 57.24
CA THR A 711 28.25 -33.61 57.76
C THR A 711 29.55 -32.86 57.43
N ASP A 712 30.65 -33.18 58.12
CA ASP A 712 31.94 -32.48 57.91
C ASP A 712 32.50 -32.64 56.49
N ASP A 713 32.07 -33.66 55.75
CA ASP A 713 32.44 -33.92 54.35
C ASP A 713 31.69 -33.01 53.34
N ASP A 714 30.64 -32.32 53.78
CA ASP A 714 29.85 -31.43 52.93
C ASP A 714 30.51 -30.05 52.80
N ASP A 715 30.44 -29.46 51.61
CA ASP A 715 31.03 -28.15 51.35
C ASP A 715 30.04 -27.20 50.69
N CYS A 716 30.23 -25.91 50.91
CA CYS A 716 29.45 -24.88 50.25
C CYS A 716 30.33 -23.66 49.95
N ASP A 717 29.89 -22.85 49.01
CA ASP A 717 30.58 -21.62 48.64
C ASP A 717 29.60 -20.53 48.18
N LEU A 718 30.07 -19.28 48.23
CA LEU A 718 29.35 -18.11 47.74
C LEU A 718 30.20 -17.39 46.70
N LEU A 719 29.61 -17.10 45.54
CA LEU A 719 30.27 -16.43 44.41
C LEU A 719 29.56 -15.11 44.08
N ILE A 720 30.34 -14.08 43.77
CA ILE A 720 29.86 -12.81 43.22
C ILE A 720 30.16 -12.84 41.73
N ASN A 721 29.17 -12.56 40.90
CA ASN A 721 29.33 -12.59 39.44
C ASN A 721 30.22 -11.45 38.89
N ASP A 722 30.14 -10.27 39.49
CA ASP A 722 30.97 -9.11 39.15
C ASP A 722 31.66 -8.54 40.41
N GLU A 723 32.96 -8.81 40.54
CA GLU A 723 33.79 -8.32 41.65
C GLU A 723 34.12 -6.82 41.52
N GLU A 724 34.00 -6.22 40.32
CA GLU A 724 34.23 -4.80 40.13
C GLU A 724 33.05 -3.96 40.64
N ASN A 725 31.82 -4.47 40.55
CA ASN A 725 30.62 -3.82 41.08
C ASN A 725 29.82 -4.72 42.04
N PRO A 726 30.38 -5.00 43.24
CA PRO A 726 29.79 -5.98 44.15
C PRO A 726 28.44 -5.53 44.75
N LEU A 727 28.14 -4.23 44.72
CA LEU A 727 26.86 -3.67 45.20
C LEU A 727 25.71 -3.82 44.20
N GLU A 728 25.99 -4.19 42.94
CA GLU A 728 24.99 -4.40 41.90
C GLU A 728 25.01 -5.84 41.34
N SER A 729 26.01 -6.64 41.73
CA SER A 729 26.15 -8.03 41.32
C SER A 729 25.21 -8.97 42.06
N SER A 730 24.67 -9.96 41.35
CA SER A 730 23.95 -11.09 41.97
C SER A 730 24.92 -12.03 42.70
N ILE A 731 24.39 -12.71 43.73
CA ILE A 731 25.13 -13.64 44.58
C ILE A 731 24.65 -15.07 44.27
N GLU A 732 25.57 -15.92 43.84
CA GLU A 732 25.30 -17.32 43.55
C GLU A 732 25.69 -18.22 44.73
N ILE A 733 24.77 -19.13 45.09
CA ILE A 733 24.95 -20.07 46.20
C ILE A 733 25.29 -21.44 45.61
N MET A 734 26.47 -21.93 45.96
CA MET A 734 26.96 -23.25 45.56
C MET A 734 26.95 -24.18 46.76
N ALA A 735 26.34 -25.35 46.61
CA ALA A 735 26.37 -26.39 47.64
C ALA A 735 26.88 -27.71 47.04
N LYS A 736 27.69 -28.42 47.82
CA LYS A 736 28.26 -29.72 47.46
C LYS A 736 27.93 -30.73 48.56
N PRO A 737 26.75 -31.38 48.49
CA PRO A 737 26.40 -32.48 49.37
C PRO A 737 27.26 -33.73 49.09
N LYS A 738 27.42 -34.59 50.09
CA LYS A 738 28.30 -35.77 50.12
C LYS A 738 28.11 -36.65 48.89
N GLY A 739 29.21 -36.86 48.16
CA GLY A 739 29.26 -37.73 46.97
C GLY A 739 28.69 -37.11 45.68
N LYS A 740 28.24 -35.84 45.69
CA LYS A 740 27.76 -35.13 44.49
C LYS A 740 28.76 -34.05 44.04
N LYS A 741 28.69 -33.68 42.75
CA LYS A 741 29.41 -32.51 42.21
C LYS A 741 28.82 -31.21 42.82
N PRO A 742 29.53 -30.08 42.80
CA PRO A 742 28.95 -28.80 43.20
C PRO A 742 27.72 -28.51 42.34
N LEU A 743 26.58 -28.31 42.99
CA LEU A 743 25.31 -28.03 42.34
C LEU A 743 24.89 -26.60 42.71
N THR A 744 24.27 -25.93 41.74
CA THR A 744 23.59 -24.67 42.01
C THR A 744 22.33 -24.96 42.85
N ILE A 745 21.90 -23.97 43.62
CA ILE A 745 20.79 -24.13 44.57
C ILE A 745 19.51 -24.69 43.93
N ASN A 746 19.24 -24.39 42.66
CA ASN A 746 18.08 -24.87 41.92
C ASN A 746 18.09 -26.39 41.66
N GLN A 747 19.26 -27.02 41.68
CA GLN A 747 19.47 -28.44 41.38
C GLN A 747 19.45 -29.36 42.62
N LEU A 748 19.28 -28.79 43.83
CA LEU A 748 19.19 -29.52 45.09
C LEU A 748 17.76 -30.09 45.35
N SER A 749 17.65 -31.11 46.20
CA SER A 749 16.34 -31.63 46.63
C SER A 749 15.61 -30.65 47.56
N GLY A 750 14.28 -30.76 47.70
CA GLY A 750 13.47 -29.81 48.48
C GLY A 750 13.94 -29.62 49.93
N GLY A 751 14.30 -30.70 50.63
CA GLY A 751 14.84 -30.61 52.00
C GLY A 751 16.27 -30.05 52.07
N GLU A 752 17.14 -30.44 51.13
CA GLU A 752 18.50 -29.88 51.02
C GLU A 752 18.48 -28.38 50.70
N LYS A 753 17.54 -27.92 49.85
CA LYS A 753 17.32 -26.50 49.54
C LYS A 753 17.00 -25.71 50.80
N THR A 754 15.98 -26.13 51.54
CA THR A 754 15.56 -25.44 52.77
C THR A 754 16.69 -25.38 53.80
N LEU A 755 17.44 -26.47 53.99
CA LEU A 755 18.57 -26.49 54.93
C LEU A 755 19.73 -25.60 54.46
N THR A 756 20.04 -25.61 53.17
CA THR A 756 21.06 -24.72 52.59
C THR A 756 20.68 -23.25 52.79
N ALA A 757 19.43 -22.87 52.50
CA ALA A 757 18.95 -21.51 52.71
C ALA A 757 18.90 -21.14 54.21
N THR A 758 18.49 -22.06 55.08
CA THR A 758 18.49 -21.85 56.54
C THR A 758 19.91 -21.68 57.07
N SER A 759 20.87 -22.45 56.57
CA SER A 759 22.28 -22.32 56.95
C SER A 759 22.89 -20.99 56.51
N LEU A 760 22.48 -20.46 55.35
CA LEU A 760 22.88 -19.14 54.87
C LEU A 760 22.29 -18.03 55.74
N LEU A 761 21.01 -18.13 56.09
CA LEU A 761 20.36 -17.21 57.02
C LEU A 761 21.08 -17.15 58.37
N PHE A 762 21.46 -18.32 58.93
CA PHE A 762 22.24 -18.38 60.16
C PHE A 762 23.66 -17.82 59.99
N ALA A 763 24.29 -17.99 58.82
CA ALA A 763 25.60 -17.43 58.54
C ALA A 763 25.59 -15.90 58.44
N ILE A 764 24.54 -15.34 57.83
CA ILE A 764 24.26 -13.91 57.79
C ILE A 764 24.01 -13.40 59.21
N TYR A 765 23.20 -14.12 59.99
CA TYR A 765 22.93 -13.82 61.40
C TYR A 765 24.21 -13.74 62.25
N LEU A 766 25.19 -14.62 62.02
CA LEU A 766 26.46 -14.62 62.75
C LEU A 766 27.32 -13.38 62.51
N LEU A 767 27.16 -12.69 61.38
CA LEU A 767 27.91 -11.47 61.10
C LEU A 767 27.52 -10.35 62.10
N LYS A 768 26.22 -10.23 62.39
CA LYS A 768 25.67 -9.24 63.31
C LYS A 768 24.46 -9.84 64.03
N PRO A 769 24.65 -10.48 65.20
CA PRO A 769 23.56 -11.17 65.88
C PRO A 769 22.51 -10.17 66.36
N ALA A 770 21.28 -10.31 65.87
CA ALA A 770 20.14 -9.56 66.39
C ALA A 770 19.83 -10.03 67.82
N PRO A 771 19.47 -9.12 68.76
CA PRO A 771 19.28 -9.45 70.17
C PRO A 771 18.13 -10.44 70.43
N PHE A 772 17.18 -10.53 69.50
CA PHE A 772 16.20 -11.61 69.45
C PHE A 772 15.99 -12.06 67.98
N CYS A 773 15.55 -13.29 67.80
CA CYS A 773 15.21 -13.89 66.51
C CYS A 773 13.86 -14.61 66.62
N VAL A 774 12.98 -14.41 65.64
CA VAL A 774 11.66 -15.02 65.56
C VAL A 774 11.62 -15.98 64.37
N PHE A 775 11.31 -17.24 64.60
CA PHE A 775 11.07 -18.25 63.57
C PHE A 775 9.58 -18.56 63.49
N ASP A 776 8.99 -18.39 62.31
CA ASP A 776 7.60 -18.82 62.06
C ASP A 776 7.57 -20.03 61.11
N GLU A 777 7.29 -21.20 61.69
CA GLU A 777 7.10 -22.48 60.99
C GLU A 777 8.25 -22.89 60.05
N VAL A 778 9.47 -22.42 60.34
CA VAL A 778 10.69 -22.72 59.55
C VAL A 778 11.05 -24.22 59.59
N ASP A 779 10.59 -24.95 60.60
CA ASP A 779 10.79 -26.39 60.77
C ASP A 779 9.75 -27.25 60.04
N ALA A 780 8.69 -26.66 59.46
CA ALA A 780 7.64 -27.38 58.75
C ALA A 780 8.12 -28.23 57.55
N PRO A 781 9.06 -27.77 56.69
CA PRO A 781 9.56 -28.55 55.55
C PRO A 781 10.71 -29.52 55.90
N LEU A 782 11.09 -29.64 57.18
CA LEU A 782 12.22 -30.47 57.63
C LEU A 782 11.75 -31.86 58.08
N ASP A 783 12.58 -32.87 57.85
CA ASP A 783 12.38 -34.22 58.39
C ASP A 783 12.88 -34.34 59.83
N ASP A 784 12.46 -35.41 60.51
CA ASP A 784 12.74 -35.63 61.93
C ASP A 784 14.24 -35.58 62.29
N ALA A 785 15.12 -36.06 61.40
CA ALA A 785 16.56 -36.07 61.62
C ALA A 785 17.16 -34.66 61.50
N ASN A 786 16.72 -33.85 60.53
CA ASN A 786 17.23 -32.49 60.36
C ASN A 786 16.62 -31.49 61.35
N ILE A 787 15.42 -31.76 61.88
CA ILE A 787 14.82 -31.00 62.98
C ILE A 787 15.69 -31.08 64.24
N ASP A 788 16.23 -32.26 64.57
CA ASP A 788 17.11 -32.40 65.74
C ASP A 788 18.42 -31.61 65.57
N LYS A 789 18.95 -31.52 64.34
CA LYS A 789 20.12 -30.69 64.04
C LYS A 789 19.80 -29.20 64.12
N PHE A 790 18.66 -28.77 63.57
CA PHE A 790 18.17 -27.41 63.68
C PHE A 790 18.04 -26.99 65.16
N ASN A 791 17.44 -27.83 65.99
CA ASN A 791 17.26 -27.57 67.42
C ASN A 791 18.59 -27.45 68.19
N LYS A 792 19.60 -28.27 67.85
CA LYS A 792 20.94 -28.14 68.44
C LYS A 792 21.57 -26.78 68.16
N ILE A 793 21.37 -26.26 66.95
CA ILE A 793 21.90 -24.95 66.55
C ILE A 793 21.16 -23.81 67.26
N VAL A 794 19.83 -23.87 67.30
CA VAL A 794 19.01 -22.92 68.06
C VAL A 794 19.45 -22.89 69.54
N ASN A 795 19.63 -24.04 70.17
CA ASN A 795 20.08 -24.13 71.56
C ASN A 795 21.51 -23.60 71.77
N LYS A 796 22.42 -23.83 70.82
CA LYS A 796 23.78 -23.27 70.89
C LYS A 796 23.75 -21.74 70.87
N PHE A 797 22.88 -21.16 70.05
CA PHE A 797 22.77 -19.71 69.89
C PHE A 797 21.84 -19.02 70.89
N SER A 798 20.99 -19.76 71.60
CA SER A 798 20.10 -19.20 72.63
C SER A 798 20.84 -18.54 73.79
N ASN A 799 22.13 -18.90 73.96
CA ASN A 799 23.04 -18.25 74.92
C ASN A 799 23.38 -16.80 74.55
N THR A 800 23.45 -16.50 73.24
CA THR A 800 23.82 -15.17 72.75
C THR A 800 22.61 -14.28 72.48
N SER A 801 21.48 -14.89 72.10
CA SER A 801 20.27 -14.17 71.65
C SER A 801 18.99 -14.90 72.01
N GLN A 802 17.89 -14.17 72.16
CA GLN A 802 16.59 -14.76 72.47
C GLN A 802 15.93 -15.36 71.22
N PHE A 803 15.43 -16.59 71.30
CA PHE A 803 14.70 -17.23 70.21
C PHE A 803 13.21 -17.32 70.53
N ILE A 804 12.37 -16.95 69.57
CA ILE A 804 10.92 -17.12 69.62
C ILE A 804 10.53 -18.01 68.44
N ILE A 805 10.07 -19.22 68.70
CA ILE A 805 9.80 -20.21 67.65
C ILE A 805 8.33 -20.56 67.65
N VAL A 806 7.63 -20.25 66.56
CA VAL A 806 6.29 -20.75 66.29
C VAL A 806 6.42 -22.08 65.56
N THR A 807 5.95 -23.15 66.19
CA THR A 807 6.05 -24.51 65.63
C THR A 807 4.85 -25.37 66.00
N HIS A 808 4.57 -26.38 65.17
CA HIS A 808 3.68 -27.50 65.48
C HIS A 808 4.43 -28.83 65.68
N ASN A 809 5.77 -28.83 65.55
CA ASN A 809 6.60 -30.01 65.68
C ASN A 809 6.95 -30.31 67.14
N LYS A 810 6.62 -31.53 67.60
CA LYS A 810 6.85 -31.96 68.99
C LYS A 810 8.32 -31.95 69.40
N ARG A 811 9.26 -32.23 68.49
CA ARG A 811 10.71 -32.26 68.79
C ARG A 811 11.25 -30.85 69.05
N THR A 812 10.83 -29.88 68.26
CA THR A 812 11.15 -28.46 68.45
C THR A 812 10.52 -27.93 69.74
N MET A 813 9.27 -28.31 70.05
CA MET A 813 8.61 -27.95 71.31
C MET A 813 9.37 -28.45 72.54
N ASN A 814 9.86 -29.69 72.52
CA ASN A 814 10.58 -30.28 73.65
C ASN A 814 11.89 -29.53 73.99
N ASN A 815 12.49 -28.87 73.00
CA ASN A 815 13.71 -28.08 73.18
C ASN A 815 13.45 -26.65 73.66
N ALA A 816 12.21 -26.18 73.69
CA ALA A 816 11.88 -24.85 74.23
C ALA A 816 11.98 -24.80 75.75
N ASP A 817 12.39 -23.65 76.30
CA ASP A 817 12.46 -23.43 77.74
C ASP A 817 11.09 -23.05 78.32
N ILE A 818 10.34 -22.21 77.59
CA ILE A 818 8.99 -21.79 77.95
C ILE A 818 8.10 -21.95 76.74
N ILE A 819 6.89 -22.46 76.94
CA ILE A 819 5.90 -22.61 75.88
C ILE A 819 4.69 -21.72 76.16
N TYR A 820 4.33 -20.90 75.18
CA TYR A 820 3.05 -20.20 75.15
C TYR A 820 2.09 -20.94 74.23
N GLY A 821 1.12 -21.63 74.85
CA GLY A 821 0.03 -22.31 74.16
C GLY A 821 -1.05 -21.31 73.77
N ILE A 822 -1.38 -21.25 72.49
CA ILE A 822 -2.45 -20.39 71.95
C ILE A 822 -3.65 -21.27 71.69
N THR A 823 -4.73 -20.95 72.38
CA THR A 823 -6.00 -21.65 72.30
C THR A 823 -7.07 -20.70 71.75
N MET A 824 -8.13 -21.26 71.19
CA MET A 824 -9.28 -20.50 70.71
C MET A 824 -10.54 -21.02 71.41
N PRO A 825 -10.79 -20.62 72.68
CA PRO A 825 -11.95 -21.10 73.44
C PRO A 825 -13.28 -20.60 72.87
N GLU A 826 -13.29 -19.39 72.30
CA GLU A 826 -14.40 -18.83 71.53
C GLU A 826 -13.97 -18.73 70.05
N GLN A 827 -14.82 -19.16 69.11
CA GLN A 827 -14.50 -19.10 67.69
C GLN A 827 -14.16 -17.65 67.28
N GLY A 828 -12.94 -17.42 66.81
CA GLY A 828 -12.43 -16.10 66.42
C GLY A 828 -11.62 -15.35 67.48
N VAL A 829 -11.60 -15.80 68.74
CA VAL A 829 -10.88 -15.13 69.84
C VAL A 829 -9.75 -16.01 70.39
N SER A 830 -8.50 -15.58 70.21
CA SER A 830 -7.31 -16.25 70.72
C SER A 830 -7.06 -15.92 72.19
N LYS A 831 -6.66 -16.92 72.97
CA LYS A 831 -6.20 -16.79 74.35
C LYS A 831 -4.86 -17.49 74.55
N VAL A 832 -3.95 -16.83 75.27
CA VAL A 832 -2.60 -17.36 75.55
C VAL A 832 -2.58 -18.03 76.92
N VAL A 833 -1.95 -19.20 76.99
CA VAL A 833 -1.71 -19.97 78.21
C VAL A 833 -0.21 -20.25 78.32
N PRO A 834 0.49 -19.69 79.32
CA PRO A 834 1.91 -20.00 79.56
C PRO A 834 2.09 -21.36 80.22
N VAL A 835 3.11 -22.09 79.80
CA VAL A 835 3.61 -23.31 80.42
C VAL A 835 5.13 -23.21 80.52
N ASP A 836 5.67 -23.26 81.73
CA ASP A 836 7.12 -23.23 81.96
C ASP A 836 7.67 -24.67 81.99
N LEU A 837 8.52 -25.02 81.04
CA LEU A 837 9.10 -26.37 80.93
C LEU A 837 10.43 -26.51 81.69
N ARG A 838 11.01 -25.41 82.19
CA ARG A 838 12.30 -25.45 82.90
C ARG A 838 12.28 -26.31 84.16
N ASN A 839 11.10 -26.42 84.81
CA ASN A 839 10.92 -27.21 86.03
C ASN A 839 10.58 -28.70 85.76
N LEU A 840 10.41 -29.09 84.49
CA LEU A 840 10.02 -30.46 84.07
C LEU A 840 11.14 -31.21 83.34
N LYS A 841 12.27 -30.53 83.03
CA LYS A 841 13.48 -31.16 82.50
C LYS A 841 14.17 -31.93 83.63
N VAL A 842 13.96 -33.25 83.70
CA VAL A 842 14.77 -34.18 84.52
C VAL A 842 16.03 -34.55 83.77
#